data_AF-A0A522YRH5-F1
#
_entry.id   AF-A0A522YRH5-F1
#
_cell.length_a   1.000
_cell.length_b   1.000
_cell.length_c   1.000
_cell.angle_alpha   90.00
_cell.angle_beta   90.00
_cell.angle_gamma   90.00
#
_symmetry.space_group_name_H-M   'P 1'
#
loop_
_entity.id
_entity.type
_entity.pdbx_description
1 polymer ?
#
loop_
_entity_poly.entity_id
_entity_poly.type
_entity_poly.pdbx_seq_one_letter_code
_entity_poly.pdbx_strand_id
1 'polypeptide(L)'
;MPLRFAGPLLAALFAASARAHPGHVHLRPLPQEQVQAAQQDMGRCVGREPGAPARVAAGEPYDLKKSPLAAEERAAWEKLDYRADEKAGRLLNPDGSPVPAAEVERLRAPFDAAKEELDANLWAWLVTSGYRLDEKACRFKDPSGAPFTRLAGLTFALEMKKAFEHSALEDLRAGLSKLKPGDPVPDGLRERAALLEKQGLALPPAVKKALQGAAKAGDVTGPADDAYAASTRLFDQAGWHGALSAASPAIRGLTEAAKLPTYADDPERRLGAALTGDIAAVLGETPSGRELLGRFKDKSGKPDMPAVLMLKLSQRAGDAGYGQAGAVASPDGGHLTLNFWAVRGAALTAVPEAERKALAKRLSTPEALGDWLLAHPEARRAFVREVDTTVFHELTHCWQARRGRFEVEMLRGNAPQVNPLEKEHEAYRAQLMYFHDKLKADPAGAIASPEFQTYQALLADYGQYKESITRTYMTTFPGSSDFKTAAELQKERRRISERLGRSDWAEWGRQALRRVGFQWGDAALRSAAEDSRAREQAFEAADLPRMRREGTGVLVGHFAKDRPAFALAAARMRGAETTKEQRVALFEQAVAELRKPGGDAERRAQDMGHLAGYLNERETDGPADFSALQRKVYTDAANLYLARADKAEGAERARWVEWAEAYAKGADDKALLADIARRREKAK
;
A
#
# COMPACT_ATOMS: atom_id res chain seq x y z
N MET A 1 -27.59 14.33 -5.61
CA MET A 1 -28.24 13.64 -4.46
C MET A 1 -27.20 12.74 -3.79
N PRO A 2 -27.13 12.65 -2.44
CA PRO A 2 -25.92 12.14 -1.79
C PRO A 2 -25.91 10.60 -1.71
N LEU A 3 -24.89 9.99 -2.31
CA LEU A 3 -24.40 8.65 -2.03
C LEU A 3 -23.92 8.58 -0.57
N ARG A 4 -24.83 8.46 0.40
CA ARG A 4 -24.48 8.37 1.84
C ARG A 4 -24.19 6.96 2.33
N PHE A 5 -24.44 5.92 1.52
CA PHE A 5 -24.41 4.52 1.99
C PHE A 5 -23.44 3.58 1.24
N ALA A 6 -22.67 4.08 0.26
CA ALA A 6 -21.66 3.26 -0.44
C ALA A 6 -20.20 3.58 -0.04
N GLY A 7 -19.96 4.74 0.58
CA GLY A 7 -18.62 5.27 0.87
C GLY A 7 -17.71 4.38 1.73
N PRO A 8 -18.18 3.77 2.85
CA PRO A 8 -17.29 3.01 3.73
C PRO A 8 -16.78 1.71 3.10
N LEU A 9 -17.58 1.11 2.22
CA LEU A 9 -17.34 -0.20 1.66
C LEU A 9 -16.40 -0.16 0.44
N LEU A 10 -16.40 0.96 -0.28
CA LEU A 10 -15.53 1.21 -1.42
C LEU A 10 -14.15 1.73 -1.04
N ALA A 11 -14.06 2.40 0.12
CA ALA A 11 -12.78 2.58 0.76
C ALA A 11 -12.18 1.19 1.00
N ALA A 12 -12.87 0.31 1.76
CA ALA A 12 -12.40 -0.95 2.36
C ALA A 12 -11.54 -1.93 1.53
N LEU A 13 -11.41 -1.78 0.20
CA LEU A 13 -10.59 -2.64 -0.67
C LEU A 13 -9.36 -1.96 -1.28
N PHE A 14 -9.25 -0.63 -1.27
CA PHE A 14 -8.06 0.11 -1.76
C PHE A 14 -6.86 0.08 -0.80
N ALA A 15 -7.02 -0.51 0.37
CA ALA A 15 -6.15 -0.27 1.52
C ALA A 15 -5.96 -1.50 2.42
N ALA A 16 -6.03 -2.70 1.85
CA ALA A 16 -5.85 -3.93 2.59
C ALA A 16 -4.36 -4.27 2.78
N SER A 17 -3.93 -4.33 4.05
CA SER A 17 -2.78 -5.02 4.65
C SER A 17 -1.34 -4.53 4.47
N ALA A 18 -0.65 -4.37 5.61
CA ALA A 18 0.78 -4.66 5.70
C ALA A 18 1.06 -5.47 6.98
N ARG A 19 1.42 -6.75 6.85
CA ARG A 19 2.22 -7.46 7.85
C ARG A 19 3.58 -7.74 7.23
N ALA A 20 4.64 -7.47 7.99
CA ALA A 20 6.01 -7.38 7.53
C ALA A 20 6.51 -8.65 6.80
N HIS A 21 6.95 -8.48 5.55
CA HIS A 21 8.00 -9.29 4.93
C HIS A 21 9.15 -8.36 4.54
N PRO A 22 10.40 -8.67 4.93
CA PRO A 22 11.56 -7.83 4.62
C PRO A 22 11.98 -8.06 3.16
N GLY A 23 11.71 -7.06 2.32
CA GLY A 23 12.14 -7.04 0.92
C GLY A 23 10.98 -6.74 -0.02
N HIS A 24 11.16 -5.69 -0.83
CA HIS A 24 10.32 -5.26 -1.96
C HIS A 24 9.26 -4.18 -1.68
N VAL A 25 9.48 -3.03 -2.33
CA VAL A 25 8.55 -1.95 -2.73
C VAL A 25 7.25 -1.87 -1.90
N HIS A 26 7.40 -1.57 -0.62
CA HIS A 26 6.27 -1.13 0.20
C HIS A 26 6.07 0.37 -0.01
N LEU A 27 4.84 0.85 0.21
CA LEU A 27 4.59 2.22 0.69
C LEU A 27 5.75 2.55 1.65
N ARG A 28 6.64 3.48 1.26
CA ARG A 28 7.98 3.62 1.85
C ARG A 28 7.86 3.60 3.37
N PRO A 29 8.31 2.53 4.05
CA PRO A 29 8.28 2.52 5.50
C PRO A 29 9.19 3.65 5.94
N LEU A 30 8.72 4.41 6.91
CA LEU A 30 9.49 5.51 7.47
C LEU A 30 10.89 5.00 7.85
N PRO A 31 11.96 5.77 7.58
CA PRO A 31 13.28 5.47 8.11
C PRO A 31 13.17 5.01 9.55
N GLN A 32 13.88 3.94 9.92
CA GLN A 32 13.75 3.35 11.25
C GLN A 32 14.00 4.39 12.36
N GLU A 33 14.90 5.34 12.12
CA GLU A 33 15.15 6.48 12.99
C GLU A 33 13.90 7.37 13.16
N GLN A 34 13.13 7.63 12.10
CA GLN A 34 11.87 8.38 12.18
C GLN A 34 10.80 7.60 12.93
N VAL A 35 10.69 6.29 12.73
CA VAL A 35 9.77 5.45 13.50
C VAL A 35 10.15 5.49 14.99
N GLN A 36 11.42 5.31 15.31
CA GLN A 36 11.93 5.36 16.69
C GLN A 36 11.72 6.74 17.32
N ALA A 37 11.98 7.83 16.58
CA ALA A 37 11.72 9.18 17.04
C ALA A 37 10.21 9.41 17.27
N ALA A 38 9.36 8.94 16.36
CA ALA A 38 7.91 9.02 16.46
C ALA A 38 7.32 8.12 17.56
N GLN A 39 8.05 7.12 18.05
CA GLN A 39 7.65 6.31 19.21
C GLN A 39 7.94 7.00 20.55
N GLN A 40 8.76 8.08 20.56
CA GLN A 40 8.96 8.88 21.76
C GLN A 40 7.68 9.69 22.05
N ASP A 41 7.09 9.49 23.22
CA ASP A 41 5.90 10.23 23.69
C ASP A 41 4.78 10.27 22.63
N MET A 42 4.18 9.11 22.36
CA MET A 42 3.17 8.93 21.31
C MET A 42 1.85 9.69 21.59
N GLY A 43 1.76 10.44 22.69
CA GLY A 43 0.55 11.15 23.09
C GLY A 43 -0.48 10.24 23.78
N ARG A 44 -1.72 10.71 23.88
CA ARG A 44 -2.75 10.10 24.73
C ARG A 44 -3.60 9.03 24.03
N CYS A 45 -3.80 9.13 22.71
CA CYS A 45 -4.76 8.31 21.97
C CYS A 45 -4.10 7.13 21.24
N VAL A 46 -3.36 6.29 21.98
CA VAL A 46 -2.46 5.24 21.43
C VAL A 46 -2.83 3.81 21.86
N GLY A 47 -4.02 3.62 22.43
CA GLY A 47 -4.50 2.36 22.99
C GLY A 47 -3.71 1.87 24.21
N ARG A 48 -4.25 0.89 24.95
CA ARG A 48 -3.49 0.10 25.95
C ARG A 48 -2.91 -1.16 25.31
N GLU A 49 -2.02 -1.88 26.02
CA GLU A 49 -1.44 -3.12 25.54
C GLU A 49 -2.49 -4.10 24.94
N PRO A 50 -2.17 -4.79 23.84
CA PRO A 50 -3.10 -5.66 23.14
C PRO A 50 -3.66 -6.76 24.06
N GLY A 51 -4.97 -7.02 23.97
CA GLY A 51 -5.54 -8.28 24.46
C GLY A 51 -6.23 -8.27 25.82
N ALA A 52 -6.68 -7.13 26.34
CA ALA A 52 -7.78 -7.16 27.31
C ALA A 52 -9.11 -7.18 26.54
N PRO A 53 -9.74 -8.36 26.30
CA PRO A 53 -11.13 -8.34 25.88
C PRO A 53 -11.89 -7.57 26.96
N ALA A 54 -12.67 -6.57 26.54
CA ALA A 54 -13.68 -6.01 27.42
C ALA A 54 -14.58 -7.18 27.82
N ARG A 55 -14.42 -7.69 29.05
CA ARG A 55 -15.20 -8.82 29.55
C ARG A 55 -16.67 -8.49 29.32
N VAL A 56 -17.43 -9.43 28.75
CA VAL A 56 -18.89 -9.33 28.64
C VAL A 56 -19.39 -8.95 30.03
N ALA A 57 -20.03 -7.80 30.15
CA ALA A 57 -20.46 -7.30 31.43
C ALA A 57 -21.56 -8.22 31.97
N ALA A 58 -21.32 -8.89 33.11
CA ALA A 58 -22.37 -9.64 33.79
C ALA A 58 -23.40 -8.67 34.37
N GLY A 59 -24.67 -9.07 34.38
CA GLY A 59 -25.74 -8.25 34.95
C GLY A 59 -27.13 -8.68 34.50
N GLU A 60 -28.13 -7.92 34.94
CA GLU A 60 -29.52 -8.13 34.56
C GLU A 60 -29.71 -8.02 33.04
N PRO A 61 -30.59 -8.84 32.43
CA PRO A 61 -30.91 -8.75 31.01
C PRO A 61 -31.42 -7.36 30.60
N TYR A 62 -31.06 -6.92 29.41
CA TYR A 62 -31.60 -5.69 28.81
C TYR A 62 -33.11 -5.83 28.55
N ASP A 63 -33.89 -4.90 29.10
CA ASP A 63 -35.34 -4.89 29.03
C ASP A 63 -35.80 -3.97 27.87
N LEU A 64 -36.19 -4.58 26.76
CA LEU A 64 -36.69 -3.86 25.57
C LEU A 64 -37.99 -3.10 25.84
N LYS A 65 -38.78 -3.51 26.84
CA LYS A 65 -40.05 -2.84 27.15
C LYS A 65 -39.79 -1.54 27.91
N LYS A 66 -38.76 -1.51 28.75
CA LYS A 66 -38.33 -0.29 29.45
C LYS A 66 -37.54 0.65 28.55
N SER A 67 -36.67 0.10 27.71
CA SER A 67 -35.78 0.86 26.84
C SER A 67 -35.81 0.31 25.40
N PRO A 68 -36.83 0.65 24.60
CA PRO A 68 -36.93 0.15 23.23
C PRO A 68 -35.76 0.65 22.37
N LEU A 69 -35.32 -0.18 21.43
CA LEU A 69 -34.28 0.19 20.46
C LEU A 69 -34.89 1.06 19.36
N ALA A 70 -34.18 2.13 18.97
CA ALA A 70 -34.51 2.84 17.73
C ALA A 70 -34.33 1.90 16.53
N ALA A 71 -35.08 2.14 15.44
CA ALA A 71 -35.04 1.26 14.25
C ALA A 71 -33.62 1.10 13.66
N GLU A 72 -32.85 2.18 13.59
CA GLU A 72 -31.47 2.15 13.08
C GLU A 72 -30.54 1.37 14.02
N GLU A 73 -30.70 1.54 15.33
CA GLU A 73 -29.93 0.82 16.33
C GLU A 73 -30.25 -0.68 16.27
N ARG A 74 -31.54 -1.02 16.24
CA ARG A 74 -32.02 -2.40 16.06
C ARG A 74 -31.40 -3.05 14.84
N ALA A 75 -31.37 -2.35 13.70
CA ALA A 75 -30.74 -2.85 12.49
C ALA A 75 -29.23 -3.09 12.67
N ALA A 76 -28.53 -2.25 13.43
CA ALA A 76 -27.10 -2.45 13.74
C ALA A 76 -26.87 -3.69 14.63
N TRP A 77 -27.72 -3.92 15.63
CA TRP A 77 -27.70 -5.13 16.46
C TRP A 77 -28.02 -6.38 15.64
N GLU A 78 -29.07 -6.35 14.82
CA GLU A 78 -29.47 -7.46 13.95
C GLU A 78 -28.38 -7.81 12.92
N LYS A 79 -27.64 -6.82 12.40
CA LYS A 79 -26.47 -7.07 11.54
C LYS A 79 -25.39 -7.91 12.22
N LEU A 80 -25.26 -7.79 13.54
CA LEU A 80 -24.31 -8.53 14.38
C LEU A 80 -24.92 -9.84 14.94
N ASP A 81 -26.03 -10.31 14.35
CA ASP A 81 -26.79 -11.52 14.73
C ASP A 81 -27.46 -11.46 16.10
N TYR A 82 -27.58 -10.29 16.72
CA TYR A 82 -28.42 -10.10 17.91
C TYR A 82 -29.90 -10.05 17.52
N ARG A 83 -30.78 -10.51 18.41
CA ARG A 83 -32.23 -10.61 18.11
C ARG A 83 -33.07 -9.95 19.19
N ALA A 84 -34.03 -9.13 18.78
CA ALA A 84 -35.04 -8.62 19.69
C ALA A 84 -36.16 -9.65 19.87
N ASP A 85 -36.25 -10.25 21.06
CA ASP A 85 -37.40 -11.06 21.49
C ASP A 85 -38.46 -10.14 22.10
N GLU A 86 -39.34 -9.63 21.24
CA GLU A 86 -40.44 -8.73 21.64
C GLU A 86 -41.39 -9.36 22.66
N LYS A 87 -41.58 -10.69 22.57
CA LYS A 87 -42.50 -11.42 23.45
C LYS A 87 -41.92 -11.48 24.86
N ALA A 88 -40.65 -11.85 24.99
CA ALA A 88 -39.96 -11.84 26.27
C ALA A 88 -39.55 -10.43 26.72
N GLY A 89 -39.55 -9.44 25.82
CA GLY A 89 -39.06 -8.09 26.08
C GLY A 89 -37.54 -8.05 26.28
N ARG A 90 -36.78 -8.88 25.55
CA ARG A 90 -35.33 -9.04 25.75
C ARG A 90 -34.54 -8.93 24.45
N LEU A 91 -33.34 -8.38 24.53
CA LEU A 91 -32.34 -8.52 23.48
C LEU A 91 -31.56 -9.83 23.70
N LEU A 92 -31.33 -10.59 22.63
CA LEU A 92 -30.64 -11.88 22.67
C LEU A 92 -29.32 -11.81 21.90
N ASN A 93 -28.28 -12.45 22.44
CA ASN A 93 -26.99 -12.72 21.80
C ASN A 93 -27.18 -13.67 20.59
N PRO A 94 -26.15 -13.80 19.73
CA PRO A 94 -26.18 -14.77 18.62
C PRO A 94 -26.38 -16.23 19.06
N ASP A 95 -26.00 -16.59 20.29
CA ASP A 95 -26.22 -17.91 20.89
C ASP A 95 -27.64 -18.09 21.51
N GLY A 96 -28.47 -17.04 21.46
CA GLY A 96 -29.83 -17.02 22.00
C GLY A 96 -29.93 -16.66 23.49
N SER A 97 -28.82 -16.44 24.19
CA SER A 97 -28.84 -16.00 25.59
C SER A 97 -29.22 -14.51 25.72
N PRO A 98 -29.88 -14.07 26.81
CA PRO A 98 -30.18 -12.64 26.99
C PRO A 98 -28.93 -11.77 27.11
N VAL A 99 -28.89 -10.64 26.43
CA VAL A 99 -27.81 -9.65 26.52
C VAL A 99 -27.95 -8.87 27.83
N PRO A 100 -26.93 -8.81 28.68
CA PRO A 100 -26.96 -7.97 29.89
C PRO A 100 -27.11 -6.48 29.56
N ALA A 101 -27.84 -5.72 30.36
CA ALA A 101 -28.03 -4.28 30.16
C ALA A 101 -26.69 -3.52 30.18
N ALA A 102 -25.76 -3.94 31.05
CA ALA A 102 -24.41 -3.37 31.11
C ALA A 102 -23.60 -3.59 29.81
N GLU A 103 -23.85 -4.69 29.09
CA GLU A 103 -23.21 -4.96 27.80
C GLU A 103 -23.79 -4.06 26.69
N VAL A 104 -25.10 -3.82 26.69
CA VAL A 104 -25.75 -2.86 25.78
C VAL A 104 -25.19 -1.46 25.99
N GLU A 105 -25.10 -1.00 27.24
CA GLU A 105 -24.53 0.33 27.56
C GLU A 105 -23.04 0.42 27.19
N ARG A 106 -22.27 -0.66 27.40
CA ARG A 106 -20.86 -0.73 26.97
C ARG A 106 -20.73 -0.55 25.45
N LEU A 107 -21.56 -1.25 24.68
CA LEU A 107 -21.53 -1.20 23.22
C LEU A 107 -22.04 0.13 22.64
N ARG A 108 -23.02 0.76 23.31
CA ARG A 108 -23.49 2.12 22.98
C ARG A 108 -22.48 3.20 23.31
N ALA A 109 -21.65 3.00 24.33
CA ALA A 109 -20.70 4.02 24.73
C ALA A 109 -19.67 4.31 23.61
N PRO A 110 -19.16 5.56 23.51
CA PRO A 110 -18.14 5.92 22.54
C PRO A 110 -16.89 5.04 22.66
N PHE A 111 -16.30 4.72 21.51
CA PHE A 111 -14.97 4.09 21.43
C PHE A 111 -13.91 5.05 21.98
N ASP A 112 -13.07 4.57 22.89
CA ASP A 112 -12.03 5.36 23.57
C ASP A 112 -10.64 4.89 23.12
N ALA A 113 -10.06 5.60 22.16
CA ALA A 113 -8.77 5.29 21.56
C ALA A 113 -7.58 5.39 22.54
N ALA A 114 -7.76 5.95 23.73
CA ALA A 114 -6.74 5.92 24.78
C ALA A 114 -6.73 4.60 25.56
N LYS A 115 -7.85 3.87 25.54
CA LYS A 115 -8.05 2.63 26.33
C LYS A 115 -8.14 1.39 25.46
N GLU A 116 -8.56 1.56 24.22
CA GLU A 116 -8.92 0.46 23.32
C GLU A 116 -8.05 0.49 22.07
N GLU A 117 -7.67 -0.72 21.63
CA GLU A 117 -6.95 -0.94 20.38
C GLU A 117 -7.95 -1.28 19.28
N LEU A 118 -7.70 -0.74 18.10
CA LEU A 118 -8.44 -1.02 16.88
C LEU A 118 -7.49 -1.69 15.89
N ASP A 119 -7.99 -2.62 15.07
CA ASP A 119 -7.18 -3.15 13.97
C ASP A 119 -6.64 -1.99 13.12
N ALA A 120 -5.35 -2.04 12.79
CA ALA A 120 -4.69 -0.92 12.12
C ALA A 120 -5.32 -0.60 10.76
N ASN A 121 -5.83 -1.61 10.04
CA ASN A 121 -6.57 -1.35 8.81
C ASN A 121 -7.88 -0.65 9.16
N LEU A 122 -8.67 -1.18 10.09
CA LEU A 122 -9.93 -0.57 10.54
C LEU A 122 -9.75 0.90 10.96
N TRP A 123 -8.65 1.23 11.64
CA TRP A 123 -8.29 2.61 11.96
C TRP A 123 -8.07 3.47 10.71
N ALA A 124 -7.19 3.03 9.81
CA ALA A 124 -6.93 3.73 8.55
C ALA A 124 -8.23 3.94 7.75
N TRP A 125 -9.12 2.94 7.76
CA TRP A 125 -10.43 3.01 7.10
C TRP A 125 -11.33 4.08 7.65
N LEU A 126 -11.48 4.17 8.96
CA LEU A 126 -12.31 5.22 9.58
C LEU A 126 -11.80 6.60 9.14
N VAL A 127 -10.49 6.83 9.31
CA VAL A 127 -9.86 8.12 9.04
C VAL A 127 -10.00 8.54 7.57
N THR A 128 -9.72 7.63 6.64
CA THR A 128 -9.84 7.86 5.19
C THR A 128 -11.30 7.92 4.71
N SER A 129 -12.24 7.34 5.46
CA SER A 129 -13.70 7.41 5.18
C SER A 129 -14.35 8.68 5.75
N GLY A 130 -13.57 9.63 6.24
CA GLY A 130 -14.07 10.90 6.76
C GLY A 130 -14.41 10.91 8.25
N TYR A 131 -14.18 9.82 8.98
CA TYR A 131 -14.22 9.88 10.45
C TYR A 131 -13.04 10.71 10.95
N ARG A 132 -13.24 11.38 12.08
CA ARG A 132 -12.23 12.27 12.68
C ARG A 132 -12.00 11.88 14.13
N LEU A 133 -10.73 11.72 14.51
CA LEU A 133 -10.34 11.52 15.89
C LEU A 133 -10.33 12.88 16.60
N ASP A 134 -11.14 13.01 17.65
CA ASP A 134 -11.02 14.10 18.61
C ASP A 134 -9.89 13.75 19.58
N GLU A 135 -8.72 14.37 19.41
CA GLU A 135 -7.50 14.08 20.19
C GLU A 135 -7.62 14.48 21.66
N LYS A 136 -8.51 15.43 21.99
CA LYS A 136 -8.73 15.83 23.39
C LYS A 136 -9.55 14.76 24.12
N ALA A 137 -10.55 14.20 23.45
CA ALA A 137 -11.41 13.17 24.02
C ALA A 137 -10.92 11.74 23.74
N CYS A 138 -9.96 11.55 22.84
CA CYS A 138 -9.57 10.28 22.23
C CYS A 138 -10.76 9.49 21.69
N ARG A 139 -11.69 10.15 21.00
CA ARG A 139 -12.92 9.55 20.47
C ARG A 139 -13.10 9.89 19.01
N PHE A 140 -13.54 8.93 18.20
CA PHE A 140 -13.92 9.22 16.83
C PHE A 140 -15.28 9.89 16.75
N LYS A 141 -15.43 10.80 15.80
CA LYS A 141 -16.68 11.33 15.30
C LYS A 141 -16.89 10.84 13.87
N ASP A 142 -18.12 10.48 13.56
CA ASP A 142 -18.51 10.16 12.19
C ASP A 142 -18.58 11.43 11.32
N PRO A 143 -18.79 11.31 10.00
CA PRO A 143 -18.87 12.47 9.11
C PRO A 143 -20.02 13.44 9.41
N SER A 144 -21.00 13.05 10.23
CA SER A 144 -22.08 13.92 10.72
C SER A 144 -21.73 14.64 12.03
N GLY A 145 -20.61 14.26 12.66
CA GLY A 145 -20.16 14.77 13.96
C GLY A 145 -20.63 13.94 15.15
N ALA A 146 -21.40 12.86 14.93
CA ALA A 146 -21.88 11.99 16.00
C ALA A 146 -20.74 11.11 16.56
N PRO A 147 -20.73 10.79 17.86
CA PRO A 147 -19.72 9.91 18.43
C PRO A 147 -19.74 8.50 17.81
N PHE A 148 -18.57 8.00 17.43
CA PHE A 148 -18.41 6.63 16.98
C PHE A 148 -18.46 5.67 18.19
N THR A 149 -19.50 4.86 18.23
CA THR A 149 -19.74 3.90 19.32
C THR A 149 -19.01 2.58 19.07
N ARG A 150 -18.85 1.76 20.12
CA ARG A 150 -18.28 0.41 19.96
C ARG A 150 -19.16 -0.48 19.08
N LEU A 151 -20.48 -0.33 19.19
CA LEU A 151 -21.44 -1.01 18.31
C LEU A 151 -21.19 -0.65 16.86
N ALA A 152 -21.04 0.66 16.55
CA ALA A 152 -20.70 1.12 15.20
C ALA A 152 -19.36 0.53 14.73
N GLY A 153 -18.36 0.45 15.61
CA GLY A 153 -17.07 -0.20 15.33
C GLY A 153 -17.20 -1.68 14.96
N LEU A 154 -18.00 -2.45 15.70
CA LEU A 154 -18.25 -3.86 15.41
C LEU A 154 -19.03 -4.02 14.09
N THR A 155 -20.06 -3.20 13.86
CA THR A 155 -20.81 -3.22 12.60
C THR A 155 -19.92 -2.90 11.41
N PHE A 156 -19.06 -1.87 11.55
CA PHE A 156 -18.11 -1.49 10.50
C PHE A 156 -17.11 -2.61 10.21
N ALA A 157 -16.53 -3.22 11.26
CA ALA A 157 -15.61 -4.35 11.11
C ALA A 157 -16.28 -5.55 10.43
N LEU A 158 -17.55 -5.82 10.72
CA LEU A 158 -18.32 -6.88 10.05
C LEU A 158 -18.60 -6.55 8.59
N GLU A 159 -18.96 -5.31 8.27
CA GLU A 159 -19.17 -4.87 6.89
C GLU A 159 -17.89 -5.00 6.06
N MET A 160 -16.75 -4.60 6.61
CA MET A 160 -15.45 -4.84 5.99
C MET A 160 -15.17 -6.32 5.80
N LYS A 161 -15.39 -7.16 6.82
CA LYS A 161 -15.20 -8.60 6.73
C LYS A 161 -16.05 -9.21 5.60
N LYS A 162 -17.30 -8.77 5.46
CA LYS A 162 -18.20 -9.21 4.37
C LYS A 162 -17.67 -8.77 3.01
N ALA A 163 -17.14 -7.54 2.88
CA ALA A 163 -16.55 -7.04 1.65
C ALA A 163 -15.29 -7.82 1.25
N PHE A 164 -14.49 -8.19 2.25
CA PHE A 164 -13.32 -9.05 2.11
C PHE A 164 -13.67 -10.47 1.67
N GLU A 165 -14.69 -11.08 2.30
CA GLU A 165 -15.21 -12.38 1.89
C GLU A 165 -15.75 -12.34 0.44
N HIS A 166 -16.48 -11.27 0.08
CA HIS A 166 -16.96 -11.07 -1.28
C HIS A 166 -15.82 -11.03 -2.29
N SER A 167 -14.77 -10.26 -2.01
CA SER A 167 -13.62 -10.10 -2.89
C SER A 167 -12.82 -11.38 -3.04
N ALA A 168 -12.65 -12.15 -1.95
CA ALA A 168 -12.01 -13.47 -2.03
C ALA A 168 -12.84 -14.46 -2.87
N LEU A 169 -14.17 -14.40 -2.77
CA LEU A 169 -15.06 -15.21 -3.60
C LEU A 169 -14.98 -14.79 -5.07
N GLU A 170 -14.86 -13.49 -5.38
CA GLU A 170 -14.60 -13.03 -6.74
C GLU A 170 -13.31 -13.65 -7.29
N ASP A 171 -12.18 -13.46 -6.62
CA ASP A 171 -10.87 -13.96 -7.07
C ASP A 171 -10.86 -15.49 -7.26
N LEU A 172 -11.38 -16.24 -6.28
CA LEU A 172 -11.50 -17.69 -6.39
C LEU A 172 -12.33 -18.10 -7.61
N ARG A 173 -13.45 -17.41 -7.88
CA ARG A 173 -14.32 -17.71 -9.03
C ARG A 173 -13.66 -17.35 -10.35
N ALA A 174 -12.87 -16.27 -10.41
CA ALA A 174 -12.07 -15.97 -11.60
C ALA A 174 -11.10 -17.11 -11.92
N GLY A 175 -10.47 -17.71 -10.91
CA GLY A 175 -9.64 -18.89 -11.06
C GLY A 175 -10.42 -20.11 -11.55
N LEU A 176 -11.55 -20.43 -10.90
CA LEU A 176 -12.38 -21.59 -11.23
C LEU A 176 -13.01 -21.49 -12.63
N SER A 177 -13.38 -20.29 -13.09
CA SER A 177 -14.01 -20.07 -14.41
C SER A 177 -13.13 -20.51 -15.60
N LYS A 178 -11.82 -20.63 -15.39
CA LYS A 178 -10.85 -21.07 -16.39
C LYS A 178 -10.80 -22.60 -16.53
N LEU A 179 -11.49 -23.33 -15.66
CA LEU A 179 -11.47 -24.78 -15.55
C LEU A 179 -12.81 -25.36 -16.00
N LYS A 180 -12.77 -26.52 -16.66
CA LYS A 180 -13.97 -27.33 -16.86
C LYS A 180 -14.34 -28.02 -15.53
N PRO A 181 -15.62 -28.33 -15.29
CA PRO A 181 -16.05 -28.95 -14.04
C PRO A 181 -15.31 -30.25 -13.67
N GLY A 182 -14.82 -30.99 -14.66
CA GLY A 182 -14.05 -32.23 -14.46
C GLY A 182 -12.55 -32.04 -14.24
N ASP A 183 -12.01 -30.85 -14.49
CA ASP A 183 -10.58 -30.56 -14.38
C ASP A 183 -10.16 -30.55 -12.91
N PRO A 184 -8.93 -30.97 -12.58
CA PRO A 184 -8.44 -30.86 -11.23
C PRO A 184 -8.29 -29.41 -10.80
N VAL A 185 -8.52 -29.13 -9.51
CA VAL A 185 -8.23 -27.81 -8.93
C VAL A 185 -6.71 -27.66 -8.85
N PRO A 186 -6.09 -26.69 -9.56
CA PRO A 186 -4.64 -26.52 -9.54
C PRO A 186 -4.14 -26.10 -8.16
N ASP A 187 -2.94 -26.55 -7.79
CA ASP A 187 -2.33 -26.17 -6.50
C ASP A 187 -2.17 -24.66 -6.35
N GLY A 188 -1.83 -23.94 -7.43
CA GLY A 188 -1.76 -22.48 -7.40
C GLY A 188 -3.07 -21.80 -7.01
N LEU A 189 -4.24 -22.38 -7.33
CA LEU A 189 -5.54 -21.84 -6.90
C LEU A 189 -5.79 -22.11 -5.41
N ARG A 190 -5.35 -23.27 -4.90
CA ARG A 190 -5.41 -23.60 -3.47
C ARG A 190 -4.46 -22.74 -2.65
N GLU A 191 -3.24 -22.52 -3.14
CA GLU A 191 -2.26 -21.61 -2.55
C GLU A 191 -2.79 -20.18 -2.55
N ARG A 192 -3.43 -19.74 -3.64
CA ARG A 192 -4.08 -18.42 -3.69
C ARG A 192 -5.20 -18.31 -2.65
N ALA A 193 -6.07 -19.31 -2.54
CA ALA A 193 -7.09 -19.35 -1.50
C ALA A 193 -6.50 -19.29 -0.08
N ALA A 194 -5.45 -20.07 0.19
CA ALA A 194 -4.76 -20.05 1.48
C ALA A 194 -4.10 -18.69 1.77
N LEU A 195 -3.54 -18.03 0.75
CA LEU A 195 -2.97 -16.69 0.86
C LEU A 195 -4.06 -15.66 1.20
N LEU A 196 -5.20 -15.69 0.52
CA LEU A 196 -6.35 -14.81 0.81
C LEU A 196 -6.81 -14.97 2.27
N GLU A 197 -6.85 -16.20 2.79
CA GLU A 197 -7.16 -16.44 4.20
C GLU A 197 -6.10 -15.92 5.16
N LYS A 198 -4.82 -16.12 4.84
CA LYS A 198 -3.69 -15.58 5.61
C LYS A 198 -3.73 -14.04 5.67
N GLN A 199 -4.26 -13.42 4.61
CA GLN A 199 -4.48 -11.98 4.52
C GLN A 199 -5.76 -11.50 5.22
N GLY A 200 -6.54 -12.39 5.86
CA GLY A 200 -7.77 -12.05 6.57
C GLY A 200 -9.04 -12.05 5.70
N LEU A 201 -8.95 -12.38 4.40
CA LEU A 201 -10.10 -12.57 3.52
C LEU A 201 -10.64 -14.01 3.64
N ALA A 202 -11.28 -14.31 4.78
CA ALA A 202 -11.74 -15.66 5.07
C ALA A 202 -12.77 -16.16 4.04
N LEU A 203 -12.56 -17.38 3.51
CA LEU A 203 -13.54 -18.04 2.67
C LEU A 203 -14.68 -18.65 3.52
N PRO A 204 -15.90 -18.77 2.98
CA PRO A 204 -16.99 -19.47 3.65
C PRO A 204 -16.62 -20.93 3.97
N PRO A 205 -17.05 -21.50 5.11
CA PRO A 205 -16.68 -22.87 5.52
C PRO A 205 -16.99 -23.94 4.47
N ALA A 206 -18.10 -23.81 3.74
CA ALA A 206 -18.46 -24.74 2.67
C ALA A 206 -17.44 -24.74 1.51
N VAL A 207 -16.93 -23.55 1.16
CA VAL A 207 -15.90 -23.38 0.13
C VAL A 207 -14.56 -23.92 0.62
N LYS A 208 -14.18 -23.65 1.87
CA LYS A 208 -12.96 -24.21 2.47
C LYS A 208 -12.96 -25.74 2.45
N LYS A 209 -14.07 -26.33 2.90
CA LYS A 209 -14.26 -27.79 2.92
C LYS A 209 -14.17 -28.35 1.50
N ALA A 210 -14.79 -27.69 0.53
CA ALA A 210 -14.70 -28.09 -0.87
C ALA A 210 -13.25 -28.02 -1.36
N LEU A 211 -12.49 -26.95 -1.10
CA LEU A 211 -11.09 -26.82 -1.51
C LEU A 211 -10.16 -27.89 -0.91
N GLN A 212 -10.42 -28.31 0.33
CA GLN A 212 -9.63 -29.34 1.02
C GLN A 212 -9.93 -30.76 0.52
N GLY A 213 -11.19 -31.04 0.19
CA GLY A 213 -11.65 -32.37 -0.21
C GLY A 213 -11.82 -32.60 -1.71
N ALA A 214 -11.82 -31.55 -2.54
CA ALA A 214 -12.13 -31.65 -3.95
C ALA A 214 -10.93 -32.09 -4.78
N ALA A 215 -11.16 -33.12 -5.60
CA ALA A 215 -10.27 -33.49 -6.69
C ALA A 215 -10.56 -32.68 -7.96
N LYS A 216 -11.74 -32.04 -8.11
CA LYS A 216 -12.21 -31.41 -9.36
C LYS A 216 -12.83 -30.04 -9.16
N ALA A 217 -12.77 -29.19 -10.18
CA ALA A 217 -13.22 -27.79 -10.14
C ALA A 217 -14.74 -27.65 -9.93
N GLY A 218 -15.54 -28.58 -10.44
CA GLY A 218 -17.00 -28.57 -10.29
C GLY A 218 -17.45 -28.65 -8.83
N ASP A 219 -16.71 -29.41 -8.01
CA ASP A 219 -17.01 -29.62 -6.58
C ASP A 219 -16.83 -28.34 -5.75
N VAL A 220 -15.97 -27.43 -6.21
CA VAL A 220 -15.72 -26.12 -5.57
C VAL A 220 -16.61 -25.03 -6.15
N THR A 221 -16.91 -25.10 -7.46
CA THR A 221 -17.66 -24.07 -8.19
C THR A 221 -19.06 -23.87 -7.61
N GLY A 222 -19.79 -24.95 -7.30
CA GLY A 222 -21.14 -24.85 -6.71
C GLY A 222 -21.16 -24.09 -5.38
N PRO A 223 -20.42 -24.54 -4.35
CA PRO A 223 -20.31 -23.83 -3.08
C PRO A 223 -19.82 -22.37 -3.21
N ALA A 224 -18.87 -22.10 -4.11
CA ALA A 224 -18.38 -20.75 -4.35
C ALA A 224 -19.44 -19.84 -5.01
N ASP A 225 -20.18 -20.36 -6.00
CA ASP A 225 -21.27 -19.65 -6.66
C ASP A 225 -22.43 -19.33 -5.71
N ASP A 226 -22.76 -20.25 -4.81
CA ASP A 226 -23.85 -20.07 -3.83
C ASP A 226 -23.46 -19.06 -2.76
N ALA A 227 -22.25 -19.17 -2.22
CA ALA A 227 -21.73 -18.19 -1.27
C ALA A 227 -21.59 -16.81 -1.90
N TYR A 228 -21.11 -16.73 -3.14
CA TYR A 228 -20.99 -15.47 -3.85
C TYR A 228 -22.36 -14.83 -4.12
N ALA A 229 -23.37 -15.61 -4.51
CA ALA A 229 -24.72 -15.10 -4.70
C ALA A 229 -25.35 -14.61 -3.38
N ALA A 230 -25.14 -15.32 -2.27
CA ALA A 230 -25.58 -14.89 -0.96
C ALA A 230 -24.89 -13.58 -0.53
N SER A 231 -23.58 -13.50 -0.73
CA SER A 231 -22.77 -12.30 -0.47
C SER A 231 -23.24 -11.11 -1.33
N THR A 232 -23.46 -11.32 -2.64
CA THR A 232 -23.96 -10.29 -3.57
C THR A 232 -25.30 -9.70 -3.09
N ARG A 233 -26.23 -10.54 -2.63
CA ARG A 233 -27.53 -10.04 -2.10
C ARG A 233 -27.37 -9.11 -0.90
N LEU A 234 -26.33 -9.26 -0.08
CA LEU A 234 -26.04 -8.36 1.04
C LEU A 234 -25.58 -6.98 0.55
N PHE A 235 -24.75 -6.93 -0.50
CA PHE A 235 -24.33 -5.66 -1.12
C PHE A 235 -25.43 -5.00 -1.94
N ASP A 236 -26.41 -5.79 -2.37
CA ASP A 236 -27.49 -5.35 -3.23
C ASP A 236 -28.66 -4.69 -2.50
N GLN A 237 -28.60 -4.62 -1.17
CA GLN A 237 -29.66 -4.12 -0.29
C GLN A 237 -30.02 -2.63 -0.46
N ALA A 238 -29.35 -1.88 -1.33
CA ALA A 238 -29.76 -0.52 -1.73
C ALA A 238 -31.11 -0.47 -2.49
N GLY A 239 -31.73 -1.63 -2.73
CA GLY A 239 -33.06 -1.75 -3.29
C GLY A 239 -33.17 -1.15 -4.69
N TRP A 240 -34.37 -0.66 -5.03
CA TRP A 240 -34.63 -0.04 -6.33
C TRP A 240 -33.83 1.24 -6.57
N HIS A 241 -33.57 2.02 -5.52
CA HIS A 241 -32.77 3.24 -5.66
C HIS A 241 -31.33 2.92 -6.10
N GLY A 242 -30.70 1.92 -5.48
CA GLY A 242 -29.38 1.44 -5.91
C GLY A 242 -29.38 0.93 -7.35
N ALA A 243 -30.38 0.15 -7.73
CA ALA A 243 -30.51 -0.37 -9.10
C ALA A 243 -30.72 0.73 -10.16
N LEU A 244 -31.54 1.75 -9.86
CA LEU A 244 -31.73 2.91 -10.75
C LEU A 244 -30.47 3.77 -10.85
N SER A 245 -29.79 3.98 -9.71
CA SER A 245 -28.50 4.67 -9.68
C SER A 245 -27.45 3.93 -10.49
N ALA A 246 -27.41 2.59 -10.43
CA ALA A 246 -26.53 1.75 -11.24
C ALA A 246 -26.84 1.85 -12.74
N ALA A 247 -28.12 1.84 -13.12
CA ALA A 247 -28.56 1.89 -14.52
C ALA A 247 -28.39 3.28 -15.18
N SER A 248 -28.28 4.35 -14.39
CA SER A 248 -28.15 5.72 -14.91
C SER A 248 -26.95 5.85 -15.87
N PRO A 249 -26.99 6.73 -16.88
CA PRO A 249 -25.88 6.88 -17.83
C PRO A 249 -24.53 7.11 -17.14
N ALA A 250 -23.46 6.58 -17.74
CA ALA A 250 -22.10 6.76 -17.23
C ALA A 250 -21.74 8.24 -17.09
N ILE A 251 -21.26 8.63 -15.90
CA ILE A 251 -20.74 9.98 -15.67
C ILE A 251 -19.33 10.01 -16.28
N ARG A 252 -19.02 11.04 -17.10
CA ARG A 252 -17.66 11.23 -17.64
C ARG A 252 -16.72 11.62 -16.50
N GLY A 253 -16.03 10.64 -15.94
CA GLY A 253 -15.08 10.83 -14.83
C GLY A 253 -15.70 11.52 -13.61
N LEU A 254 -14.91 11.79 -12.58
CA LEU A 254 -15.28 12.79 -11.59
C LEU A 254 -14.91 14.17 -12.17
N THR A 255 -15.66 14.59 -13.21
CA THR A 255 -15.53 15.95 -13.74
C THR A 255 -16.18 16.97 -12.80
N GLU A 256 -16.99 16.52 -11.83
CA GLU A 256 -17.35 17.35 -10.68
C GLU A 256 -16.18 17.32 -9.71
N ALA A 257 -15.77 18.50 -9.21
CA ALA A 257 -14.83 18.58 -8.12
C ALA A 257 -15.28 17.60 -7.04
N ALA A 258 -14.41 16.66 -6.69
CA ALA A 258 -14.68 15.74 -5.59
C ALA A 258 -15.07 16.58 -4.38
N LYS A 259 -16.05 16.12 -3.61
CA LYS A 259 -16.48 16.88 -2.43
C LYS A 259 -15.26 17.09 -1.55
N LEU A 260 -14.96 18.35 -1.26
CA LEU A 260 -13.88 18.68 -0.35
C LEU A 260 -14.10 17.90 0.95
N PRO A 261 -13.04 17.29 1.49
CA PRO A 261 -13.16 16.62 2.77
C PRO A 261 -13.63 17.64 3.82
N THR A 262 -14.45 17.19 4.76
CA THR A 262 -14.77 18.02 5.92
C THR A 262 -13.50 18.15 6.76
N TYR A 263 -13.01 19.39 6.88
CA TYR A 263 -11.97 19.74 7.84
C TYR A 263 -12.54 19.71 9.25
N ALA A 264 -11.77 19.22 10.22
CA ALA A 264 -12.14 19.20 11.62
C ALA A 264 -12.24 20.63 12.19
N ASP A 265 -11.37 21.54 11.74
CA ASP A 265 -11.31 22.94 12.15
C ASP A 265 -10.60 23.86 11.13
N ASP A 266 -10.48 25.16 11.45
CA ASP A 266 -9.76 26.14 10.63
C ASP A 266 -8.24 25.90 10.54
N PRO A 267 -7.52 25.56 11.63
CA PRO A 267 -6.11 25.17 11.57
C PRO A 267 -5.81 24.04 10.57
N GLU A 268 -6.58 22.96 10.57
CA GLU A 268 -6.39 21.84 9.62
C GLU A 268 -6.54 22.32 8.17
N ARG A 269 -7.56 23.15 7.90
CA ARG A 269 -7.76 23.76 6.57
C ARG A 269 -6.58 24.64 6.15
N ARG A 270 -6.08 25.49 7.05
CA ARG A 270 -4.93 26.37 6.78
C ARG A 270 -3.65 25.59 6.51
N LEU A 271 -3.39 24.55 7.30
CA LEU A 271 -2.26 23.64 7.08
C LEU A 271 -2.40 22.93 5.73
N GLY A 272 -3.57 22.38 5.42
CA GLY A 272 -3.83 21.72 4.14
C GLY A 272 -3.57 22.62 2.94
N ALA A 273 -4.00 23.88 3.00
CA ALA A 273 -3.72 24.88 1.97
C ALA A 273 -2.21 25.17 1.83
N ALA A 274 -1.50 25.33 2.95
CA ALA A 274 -0.05 25.56 2.95
C ALA A 274 0.73 24.36 2.37
N LEU A 275 0.37 23.14 2.77
CA LEU A 275 0.94 21.90 2.23
C LEU A 275 0.66 21.74 0.73
N THR A 276 -0.56 22.06 0.28
CA THR A 276 -0.91 22.04 -1.15
C THR A 276 0.00 22.98 -1.94
N GLY A 277 0.23 24.19 -1.43
CA GLY A 277 1.15 25.16 -2.04
C GLY A 277 2.59 24.67 -2.10
N ASP A 278 3.10 24.07 -1.02
CA ASP A 278 4.47 23.53 -0.99
C ASP A 278 4.63 22.29 -1.89
N ILE A 279 3.64 21.40 -1.96
CA ILE A 279 3.63 20.26 -2.89
C ILE A 279 3.66 20.76 -4.33
N ALA A 280 2.79 21.72 -4.69
CA ALA A 280 2.79 22.28 -6.04
C ALA A 280 4.13 22.95 -6.38
N ALA A 281 4.74 23.66 -5.42
CA ALA A 281 6.04 24.30 -5.61
C ALA A 281 7.15 23.27 -5.83
N VAL A 282 7.27 22.25 -4.96
CA VAL A 282 8.31 21.22 -5.04
C VAL A 282 8.16 20.39 -6.31
N LEU A 283 6.96 19.86 -6.59
CA LEU A 283 6.75 19.04 -7.78
C LEU A 283 6.98 19.88 -9.06
N GLY A 284 6.58 21.15 -9.05
CA GLY A 284 6.71 22.07 -10.18
C GLY A 284 8.15 22.37 -10.63
N GLU A 285 9.16 22.00 -9.84
CA GLU A 285 10.59 22.14 -10.21
C GLU A 285 10.97 21.25 -11.40
N THR A 286 10.28 20.11 -11.56
CA THR A 286 10.57 19.12 -12.61
C THR A 286 9.58 19.18 -13.78
N PRO A 287 9.98 18.78 -15.01
CA PRO A 287 9.05 18.59 -16.12
C PRO A 287 7.90 17.64 -15.78
N SER A 288 8.18 16.46 -15.22
CA SER A 288 7.17 15.47 -14.87
C SER A 288 6.17 15.98 -13.82
N GLY A 289 6.63 16.75 -12.83
CA GLY A 289 5.75 17.37 -11.84
C GLY A 289 4.88 18.47 -12.41
N ARG A 290 5.40 19.33 -13.30
CA ARG A 290 4.56 20.29 -14.03
C ARG A 290 3.51 19.60 -14.89
N GLU A 291 3.85 18.48 -15.51
CA GLU A 291 2.90 17.68 -16.28
C GLU A 291 1.78 17.13 -15.38
N LEU A 292 2.11 16.50 -14.26
CA LEU A 292 1.12 15.95 -13.33
C LEU A 292 0.21 17.05 -12.77
N LEU A 293 0.78 18.15 -12.26
CA LEU A 293 0.03 19.30 -11.75
C LEU A 293 -0.90 19.89 -12.82
N GLY A 294 -0.43 19.96 -14.08
CA GLY A 294 -1.22 20.45 -15.21
C GLY A 294 -2.44 19.59 -15.57
N ARG A 295 -2.52 18.35 -15.07
CA ARG A 295 -3.67 17.44 -15.26
C ARG A 295 -4.83 17.73 -14.29
N PHE A 296 -4.56 18.40 -13.18
CA PHE A 296 -5.58 18.73 -12.17
C PHE A 296 -6.30 20.03 -12.53
N LYS A 297 -7.44 19.91 -13.21
CA LYS A 297 -8.27 21.03 -13.61
C LYS A 297 -9.75 20.80 -13.29
N ASP A 298 -10.44 21.84 -12.85
CA ASP A 298 -11.89 21.84 -12.69
C ASP A 298 -12.63 21.91 -14.04
N LYS A 299 -13.97 21.90 -14.01
CA LYS A 299 -14.81 22.04 -15.22
C LYS A 299 -14.56 23.33 -16.01
N SER A 300 -14.05 24.37 -15.37
CA SER A 300 -13.71 25.66 -15.97
C SER A 300 -12.26 25.74 -16.47
N GLY A 301 -11.48 24.66 -16.29
CA GLY A 301 -10.07 24.60 -16.67
C GLY A 301 -9.10 25.21 -15.66
N LYS A 302 -9.57 25.62 -14.47
CA LYS A 302 -8.72 26.19 -13.41
C LYS A 302 -8.02 25.09 -12.61
N PRO A 303 -6.83 25.35 -12.04
CA PRO A 303 -6.14 24.39 -11.18
C PRO A 303 -7.03 23.91 -10.04
N ASP A 304 -7.15 22.59 -9.88
CA ASP A 304 -8.00 21.94 -8.88
C ASP A 304 -7.27 20.74 -8.28
N MET A 305 -6.25 21.01 -7.46
CA MET A 305 -5.50 19.96 -6.76
C MET A 305 -6.37 19.28 -5.69
N PRO A 306 -6.15 17.98 -5.40
CA PRO A 306 -6.75 17.34 -4.24
C PRO A 306 -6.45 18.08 -2.95
N ALA A 307 -7.42 18.13 -2.04
CA ALA A 307 -7.21 18.68 -0.71
C ALA A 307 -6.14 17.85 0.03
N VAL A 308 -5.31 18.49 0.84
CA VAL A 308 -4.30 17.80 1.65
C VAL A 308 -4.73 17.78 3.10
N LEU A 309 -4.72 16.60 3.73
CA LEU A 309 -5.03 16.38 5.14
C LEU A 309 -3.80 15.80 5.85
N MET A 310 -3.65 16.07 7.16
CA MET A 310 -2.64 15.42 7.99
C MET A 310 -3.36 14.63 9.09
N LEU A 311 -3.38 13.31 8.97
CA LEU A 311 -4.17 12.44 9.85
C LEU A 311 -3.31 11.32 10.42
N LYS A 312 -3.67 10.82 11.61
CA LYS A 312 -3.12 9.58 12.16
C LYS A 312 -3.65 8.40 11.37
N LEU A 313 -2.85 7.81 10.48
CA LEU A 313 -3.26 6.63 9.72
C LEU A 313 -3.16 5.31 10.51
N SER A 314 -2.65 5.37 11.74
CA SER A 314 -2.62 4.28 12.70
C SER A 314 -2.68 4.83 14.13
N GLN A 315 -2.98 3.95 15.10
CA GLN A 315 -2.95 4.31 16.52
C GLN A 315 -1.54 4.61 17.01
N ARG A 316 -0.53 3.89 16.51
CA ARG A 316 0.87 4.02 16.91
C ARG A 316 1.78 4.12 15.68
N ALA A 317 2.94 4.75 15.88
CA ALA A 317 3.98 4.83 14.87
C ALA A 317 4.53 3.43 14.54
N GLY A 318 4.53 3.07 13.26
CA GLY A 318 5.07 1.80 12.78
C GLY A 318 4.09 0.63 12.82
N ASP A 319 2.85 0.85 13.26
CA ASP A 319 1.79 -0.15 13.15
C ASP A 319 1.69 -0.67 11.71
N ALA A 320 1.36 -1.96 11.61
CA ALA A 320 1.03 -2.65 10.37
C ALA A 320 0.04 -1.86 9.49
N GLY A 321 0.09 -2.08 8.18
CA GLY A 321 -0.72 -1.35 7.20
C GLY A 321 -0.21 0.07 6.95
N TYR A 322 -1.13 1.04 7.02
CA TYR A 322 -0.86 2.45 6.70
C TYR A 322 -0.10 3.21 7.79
N GLY A 323 0.18 2.61 8.94
CA GLY A 323 1.00 3.23 9.98
C GLY A 323 2.42 3.57 9.53
N GLN A 324 2.88 2.94 8.45
CA GLN A 324 4.20 3.17 7.85
C GLN A 324 4.16 3.99 6.55
N ALA A 325 2.98 4.25 5.96
CA ALA A 325 2.87 5.00 4.73
C ALA A 325 3.16 6.49 4.97
N GLY A 326 3.86 7.16 4.03
CA GLY A 326 4.08 8.61 4.09
C GLY A 326 2.84 9.41 3.69
N ALA A 327 2.13 8.94 2.67
CA ALA A 327 0.90 9.54 2.16
C ALA A 327 -0.03 8.47 1.59
N VAL A 328 -1.32 8.79 1.44
CA VAL A 328 -2.36 7.92 0.87
C VAL A 328 -3.38 8.74 0.09
N ALA A 329 -3.64 8.34 -1.15
CA ALA A 329 -4.71 8.88 -1.97
C ALA A 329 -6.08 8.41 -1.49
N SER A 330 -7.07 9.30 -1.57
CA SER A 330 -8.47 8.91 -1.39
C SER A 330 -9.00 8.13 -2.60
N PRO A 331 -9.92 7.16 -2.40
CA PRO A 331 -10.49 6.36 -3.50
C PRO A 331 -11.23 7.19 -4.55
N ASP A 332 -11.77 8.35 -4.19
CA ASP A 332 -12.44 9.28 -5.10
C ASP A 332 -11.49 10.37 -5.65
N GLY A 333 -10.21 10.34 -5.27
CA GLY A 333 -9.22 11.34 -5.65
C GLY A 333 -9.51 12.75 -5.15
N GLY A 334 -10.42 12.92 -4.17
CA GLY A 334 -10.76 14.23 -3.63
C GLY A 334 -9.73 14.82 -2.68
N HIS A 335 -8.99 13.96 -2.01
CA HIS A 335 -7.94 14.35 -1.09
C HIS A 335 -6.73 13.40 -1.08
N LEU A 336 -5.62 13.93 -0.58
CA LEU A 336 -4.39 13.23 -0.23
C LEU A 336 -4.22 13.33 1.29
N THR A 337 -4.03 12.20 1.97
CA THR A 337 -3.74 12.19 3.40
C THR A 337 -2.25 11.99 3.63
N LEU A 338 -1.60 12.89 4.34
CA LEU A 338 -0.24 12.73 4.85
C LEU A 338 -0.31 12.09 6.24
N ASN A 339 0.51 11.07 6.47
CA ASN A 339 0.51 10.36 7.74
C ASN A 339 1.15 11.21 8.84
N PHE A 340 0.41 11.50 9.90
CA PHE A 340 0.91 12.22 11.07
C PHE A 340 2.24 11.66 11.59
N TRP A 341 2.37 10.34 11.69
CA TRP A 341 3.59 9.71 12.23
C TRP A 341 4.80 9.94 11.34
N ALA A 342 4.59 9.99 10.02
CA ALA A 342 5.63 10.31 9.04
C ALA A 342 6.10 11.75 9.18
N VAL A 343 5.14 12.68 9.18
CA VAL A 343 5.40 14.12 9.27
C VAL A 343 6.10 14.44 10.60
N ARG A 344 5.64 13.82 11.69
CA ARG A 344 6.24 13.96 13.02
C ARG A 344 7.66 13.41 13.05
N GLY A 345 7.89 12.21 12.52
CA GLY A 345 9.21 11.60 12.45
C GLY A 345 10.21 12.50 11.72
N ALA A 346 9.84 13.01 10.54
CA ALA A 346 10.66 13.92 9.77
C ALA A 346 10.97 15.23 10.52
N ALA A 347 9.96 15.84 11.18
CA ALA A 347 10.15 17.04 11.99
C ALA A 347 11.13 16.82 13.16
N LEU A 348 11.07 15.65 13.81
CA LEU A 348 11.98 15.29 14.90
C LEU A 348 13.40 15.01 14.41
N THR A 349 13.57 14.39 13.24
CA THR A 349 14.90 14.16 12.68
C THR A 349 15.57 15.43 12.19
N ALA A 350 14.80 16.47 11.88
CA ALA A 350 15.31 17.76 11.43
C ALA A 350 15.94 18.63 12.54
N VAL A 351 15.77 18.28 13.82
CA VAL A 351 16.34 19.02 14.96
C VAL A 351 17.48 18.24 15.64
N PRO A 352 18.40 18.93 16.36
CA PRO A 352 19.47 18.28 17.11
C PRO A 352 18.93 17.25 18.12
N GLU A 353 19.66 16.14 18.31
CA GLU A 353 19.24 15.03 19.17
C GLU A 353 18.84 15.48 20.59
N ALA A 354 19.59 16.43 21.16
CA ALA A 354 19.33 16.99 22.49
C ALA A 354 17.95 17.67 22.62
N GLU A 355 17.38 18.15 21.51
CA GLU A 355 16.08 18.84 21.47
C GLU A 355 14.92 17.90 21.15
N ARG A 356 15.20 16.73 20.54
CA ARG A 356 14.18 15.80 20.02
C ARG A 356 13.15 15.41 21.05
N LYS A 357 13.56 15.08 22.29
CA LYS A 357 12.63 14.65 23.35
C LYS A 357 11.65 15.76 23.75
N ALA A 358 12.14 17.00 23.89
CA ALA A 358 11.29 18.14 24.22
C ALA A 358 10.33 18.47 23.08
N LEU A 359 10.82 18.42 21.83
CA LEU A 359 10.01 18.63 20.65
C LEU A 359 8.96 17.52 20.49
N ALA A 360 9.32 16.25 20.68
CA ALA A 360 8.43 15.10 20.58
C ALA A 360 7.21 15.26 21.50
N LYS A 361 7.43 15.68 22.75
CA LYS A 361 6.35 15.98 23.69
C LYS A 361 5.42 17.09 23.19
N ARG A 362 6.00 18.14 22.60
CA ARG A 362 5.25 19.28 22.04
C ARG A 362 4.43 18.87 20.80
N LEU A 363 4.98 18.01 19.94
CA LEU A 363 4.37 17.57 18.68
C LEU A 363 3.58 16.24 18.85
N SER A 364 3.01 15.98 20.02
CA SER A 364 2.34 14.70 20.33
C SER A 364 0.93 14.57 19.76
N THR A 365 0.33 15.66 19.24
CA THR A 365 -0.97 15.65 18.56
C THR A 365 -0.89 16.26 17.15
N PRO A 366 -1.79 15.89 16.23
CA PRO A 366 -1.88 16.48 14.89
C PRO A 366 -2.03 18.00 14.91
N GLU A 367 -2.82 18.55 15.84
CA GLU A 367 -3.01 20.00 15.96
C GLU A 367 -1.71 20.70 16.34
N ALA A 368 -1.00 20.20 17.35
CA ALA A 368 0.25 20.79 17.80
C ALA A 368 1.36 20.69 16.73
N LEU A 369 1.40 19.59 15.99
CA LEU A 369 2.28 19.45 14.82
C LEU A 369 1.89 20.41 13.70
N GLY A 370 0.59 20.56 13.42
CA GLY A 370 0.09 21.46 12.40
C GLY A 370 0.42 22.93 12.68
N ASP A 371 0.19 23.38 13.91
CA ASP A 371 0.56 24.71 14.37
C ASP A 371 2.07 24.95 14.24
N TRP A 372 2.89 23.96 14.61
CA TRP A 372 4.33 24.04 14.46
C TRP A 372 4.74 24.15 12.98
N LEU A 373 4.18 23.34 12.08
CA LEU A 373 4.47 23.39 10.64
C LEU A 373 4.00 24.68 9.98
N LEU A 374 2.92 25.30 10.46
CA LEU A 374 2.49 26.61 10.00
C LEU A 374 3.49 27.71 10.40
N ALA A 375 4.08 27.59 11.59
CA ALA A 375 5.12 28.51 12.08
C ALA A 375 6.52 28.25 11.48
N HIS A 376 6.78 27.06 10.93
CA HIS A 376 8.07 26.63 10.39
C HIS A 376 7.95 26.22 8.90
N PRO A 377 7.73 27.17 7.98
CA PRO A 377 7.52 26.86 6.56
C PRO A 377 8.70 26.13 5.90
N GLU A 378 9.93 26.37 6.36
CA GLU A 378 11.13 25.66 5.91
C GLU A 378 11.09 24.17 6.26
N ALA A 379 10.68 23.82 7.47
CA ALA A 379 10.52 22.43 7.89
C ALA A 379 9.39 21.73 7.13
N ARG A 380 8.28 22.43 6.92
CA ARG A 380 7.15 21.91 6.12
C ARG A 380 7.56 21.63 4.67
N ARG A 381 8.31 22.53 4.04
CA ARG A 381 8.83 22.32 2.68
C ARG A 381 9.90 21.23 2.61
N ALA A 382 10.78 21.15 3.59
CA ALA A 382 11.77 20.07 3.69
C ALA A 382 11.10 18.70 3.77
N PHE A 383 10.07 18.57 4.61
CA PHE A 383 9.26 17.35 4.68
C PHE A 383 8.64 17.00 3.31
N VAL A 384 8.01 17.96 2.64
CA VAL A 384 7.43 17.73 1.30
C VAL A 384 8.48 17.23 0.31
N ARG A 385 9.70 17.78 0.31
CA ARG A 385 10.81 17.29 -0.53
C ARG A 385 11.26 15.87 -0.18
N GLU A 386 11.19 15.49 1.08
CA GLU A 386 11.60 14.17 1.55
C GLU A 386 10.65 13.06 1.09
N VAL A 387 9.35 13.36 1.04
CA VAL A 387 8.28 12.43 0.64
C VAL A 387 7.73 12.69 -0.77
N ASP A 388 8.41 13.51 -1.56
CA ASP A 388 7.89 14.01 -2.84
C ASP A 388 7.58 12.91 -3.86
N THR A 389 8.41 11.87 -3.93
CA THR A 389 8.21 10.66 -4.76
C THR A 389 6.93 9.92 -4.36
N THR A 390 6.70 9.72 -3.06
CA THR A 390 5.47 9.13 -2.53
C THR A 390 4.27 10.03 -2.81
N VAL A 391 4.36 11.33 -2.56
CA VAL A 391 3.30 12.30 -2.86
C VAL A 391 2.97 12.30 -4.35
N PHE A 392 3.98 12.20 -5.22
CA PHE A 392 3.78 12.11 -6.68
C PHE A 392 3.04 10.83 -7.07
N HIS A 393 3.40 9.68 -6.49
CA HIS A 393 2.72 8.41 -6.67
C HIS A 393 1.24 8.51 -6.28
N GLU A 394 0.96 8.98 -5.07
CA GLU A 394 -0.40 9.11 -4.56
C GLU A 394 -1.23 10.17 -5.32
N LEU A 395 -0.61 11.27 -5.75
CA LEU A 395 -1.29 12.23 -6.63
C LEU A 395 -1.61 11.61 -8.00
N THR A 396 -0.79 10.68 -8.50
CA THR A 396 -1.12 9.94 -9.72
C THR A 396 -2.38 9.10 -9.51
N HIS A 397 -2.56 8.47 -8.35
CA HIS A 397 -3.82 7.80 -7.99
C HIS A 397 -5.01 8.75 -7.89
N CYS A 398 -4.85 9.92 -7.27
CA CYS A 398 -5.91 10.94 -7.25
C CYS A 398 -6.32 11.36 -8.67
N TRP A 399 -5.36 11.52 -9.58
CA TRP A 399 -5.64 11.83 -10.97
C TRP A 399 -6.31 10.66 -11.71
N GLN A 400 -5.86 9.42 -11.49
CA GLN A 400 -6.50 8.21 -12.02
C GLN A 400 -7.96 8.11 -11.59
N ALA A 401 -8.25 8.31 -10.30
CA ALA A 401 -9.61 8.29 -9.77
C ALA A 401 -10.50 9.37 -10.43
N ARG A 402 -9.97 10.58 -10.65
CA ARG A 402 -10.72 11.68 -11.28
C ARG A 402 -10.97 11.47 -12.77
N ARG A 403 -9.99 10.92 -13.51
CA ARG A 403 -10.08 10.73 -14.96
C ARG A 403 -10.79 9.44 -15.37
N GLY A 404 -10.74 8.43 -14.51
CA GLY A 404 -11.11 7.05 -14.82
C GLY A 404 -12.62 6.83 -14.75
N ARG A 405 -13.21 6.38 -15.86
CA ARG A 405 -14.59 5.85 -15.83
C ARG A 405 -14.69 4.58 -14.99
N PHE A 406 -13.62 3.80 -14.93
CA PHE A 406 -13.61 2.54 -14.20
C PHE A 406 -13.85 2.74 -12.70
N GLU A 407 -13.18 3.70 -12.06
CA GLU A 407 -13.34 4.02 -10.64
C GLU A 407 -14.76 4.49 -10.36
N VAL A 408 -15.30 5.38 -11.19
CA VAL A 408 -16.69 5.82 -11.06
C VAL A 408 -17.66 4.64 -11.15
N GLU A 409 -17.50 3.76 -12.13
CA GLU A 409 -18.38 2.61 -12.29
C GLU A 409 -18.17 1.55 -11.19
N MET A 410 -16.95 1.37 -10.71
CA MET A 410 -16.66 0.53 -9.54
C MET A 410 -17.31 1.10 -8.28
N LEU A 411 -17.22 2.43 -8.05
CA LEU A 411 -17.89 3.14 -6.96
C LEU A 411 -19.43 3.05 -7.05
N ARG A 412 -19.97 2.89 -8.25
CA ARG A 412 -21.42 2.66 -8.47
C ARG A 412 -21.82 1.18 -8.35
N GLY A 413 -20.86 0.28 -8.13
CA GLY A 413 -21.06 -1.17 -8.10
C GLY A 413 -21.22 -1.81 -9.49
N ASN A 414 -21.04 -1.03 -10.55
CA ASN A 414 -21.20 -1.43 -11.95
C ASN A 414 -19.98 -2.18 -12.50
N ALA A 415 -18.78 -1.95 -11.96
CA ALA A 415 -17.57 -2.71 -12.25
C ALA A 415 -17.11 -3.51 -11.01
N PRO A 416 -16.27 -4.55 -11.16
CA PRO A 416 -15.80 -5.34 -10.02
C PRO A 416 -14.94 -4.48 -9.09
N GLN A 417 -14.98 -4.79 -7.79
CA GLN A 417 -14.20 -4.06 -6.78
C GLN A 417 -12.79 -4.65 -6.69
N VAL A 418 -11.95 -4.29 -7.65
CA VAL A 418 -10.54 -4.70 -7.71
C VAL A 418 -9.64 -3.48 -7.66
N ASN A 419 -8.43 -3.64 -7.13
CA ASN A 419 -7.35 -2.68 -7.37
C ASN A 419 -6.58 -3.09 -8.65
N PRO A 420 -6.74 -2.41 -9.80
CA PRO A 420 -6.11 -2.80 -11.04
C PRO A 420 -4.59 -2.65 -10.97
N LEU A 421 -3.85 -3.76 -11.10
CA LEU A 421 -2.38 -3.77 -11.06
C LEU A 421 -1.77 -2.78 -12.05
N GLU A 422 -2.38 -2.61 -13.22
CA GLU A 422 -1.89 -1.72 -14.26
C GLU A 422 -1.94 -0.23 -13.85
N LYS A 423 -2.80 0.15 -12.89
CA LYS A 423 -2.81 1.51 -12.34
C LYS A 423 -1.65 1.76 -11.39
N GLU A 424 -1.30 0.77 -10.58
CA GLU A 424 -0.10 0.79 -9.74
C GLU A 424 1.14 0.86 -10.63
N HIS A 425 1.19 0.07 -11.71
CA HIS A 425 2.28 0.16 -12.70
C HIS A 425 2.39 1.57 -13.30
N GLU A 426 1.27 2.22 -13.61
CA GLU A 426 1.26 3.61 -14.08
C GLU A 426 1.76 4.60 -13.01
N ALA A 427 1.32 4.47 -11.76
CA ALA A 427 1.71 5.36 -10.68
C ALA A 427 3.22 5.26 -10.37
N TYR A 428 3.74 4.03 -10.27
CA TYR A 428 5.17 3.78 -10.10
C TYR A 428 6.01 4.25 -11.28
N ARG A 429 5.53 4.03 -12.52
CA ARG A 429 6.20 4.56 -13.71
C ARG A 429 6.28 6.08 -13.65
N ALA A 430 5.18 6.76 -13.32
CA ALA A 430 5.13 8.21 -13.25
C ALA A 430 6.06 8.73 -12.13
N GLN A 431 6.07 8.07 -10.97
CA GLN A 431 7.03 8.35 -9.88
C GLN A 431 8.48 8.23 -10.37
N LEU A 432 8.83 7.20 -11.14
CA LEU A 432 10.20 7.01 -11.62
C LEU A 432 10.60 7.96 -12.75
N MET A 433 9.64 8.47 -13.53
CA MET A 433 9.87 9.59 -14.45
C MET A 433 10.17 10.88 -13.68
N TYR A 434 9.43 11.15 -12.60
CA TYR A 434 9.72 12.27 -11.70
C TYR A 434 11.09 12.12 -11.02
N PHE A 435 11.41 10.93 -10.51
CA PHE A 435 12.73 10.64 -9.95
C PHE A 435 13.85 10.81 -10.97
N HIS A 436 13.63 10.43 -12.23
CA HIS A 436 14.60 10.64 -13.30
C HIS A 436 14.91 12.13 -13.52
N ASP A 437 13.90 12.99 -13.51
CA ASP A 437 14.10 14.43 -13.61
C ASP A 437 14.89 14.97 -12.40
N LYS A 438 14.63 14.46 -11.20
CA LYS A 438 15.43 14.78 -9.99
C LYS A 438 16.88 14.32 -10.13
N LEU A 439 17.12 13.10 -10.59
CA LEU A 439 18.46 12.56 -10.83
C LEU A 439 19.27 13.43 -11.77
N LYS A 440 18.64 13.98 -12.81
CA LYS A 440 19.30 14.90 -13.75
C LYS A 440 19.65 16.25 -13.11
N ALA A 441 18.80 16.76 -12.22
CA ALA A 441 18.98 18.05 -11.57
C ALA A 441 20.00 17.99 -10.40
N ASP A 442 19.92 16.95 -9.58
CA ASP A 442 20.80 16.69 -8.44
C ASP A 442 21.14 15.18 -8.37
N PRO A 443 22.21 14.75 -9.08
CA PRO A 443 22.60 13.35 -9.08
C PRO A 443 22.96 12.83 -7.70
N ALA A 444 23.65 13.64 -6.88
CA ALA A 444 24.14 13.21 -5.58
C ALA A 444 22.99 12.95 -4.60
N GLY A 445 22.04 13.89 -4.49
CA GLY A 445 20.86 13.74 -3.65
C GLY A 445 19.97 12.58 -4.11
N ALA A 446 19.77 12.41 -5.42
CA ALA A 446 18.95 11.32 -5.96
C ALA A 446 19.56 9.93 -5.73
N ILE A 447 20.88 9.76 -5.94
CA ILE A 447 21.57 8.49 -5.72
C ILE A 447 21.54 8.06 -4.25
N ALA A 448 21.59 9.03 -3.33
CA ALA A 448 21.45 8.77 -1.89
C ALA A 448 20.01 8.39 -1.47
N SER A 449 19.02 8.61 -2.33
CA SER A 449 17.62 8.33 -2.01
C SER A 449 17.28 6.83 -2.19
N PRO A 450 16.36 6.28 -1.37
CA PRO A 450 15.95 4.88 -1.47
C PRO A 450 15.39 4.47 -2.84
N GLU A 451 14.79 5.41 -3.57
CA GLU A 451 14.18 5.20 -4.89
C GLU A 451 15.21 4.87 -5.98
N PHE A 452 16.49 5.17 -5.75
CA PHE A 452 17.53 4.93 -6.74
C PHE A 452 17.64 3.45 -7.15
N GLN A 453 17.51 2.52 -6.20
CA GLN A 453 17.55 1.07 -6.50
C GLN A 453 16.36 0.65 -7.38
N THR A 454 15.17 1.17 -7.08
CA THR A 454 13.95 0.93 -7.85
C THR A 454 14.08 1.50 -9.27
N TYR A 455 14.66 2.69 -9.39
CA TYR A 455 14.98 3.31 -10.67
C TYR A 455 15.96 2.47 -11.51
N GLN A 456 17.04 1.97 -10.89
CA GLN A 456 17.99 1.08 -11.57
C GLN A 456 17.33 -0.21 -12.06
N ALA A 457 16.44 -0.82 -11.26
CA ALA A 457 15.70 -2.02 -11.65
C ALA A 457 14.81 -1.76 -12.89
N LEU A 458 14.10 -0.62 -12.93
CA LEU A 458 13.32 -0.21 -14.10
C LEU A 458 14.20 -0.06 -15.35
N LEU A 459 15.36 0.60 -15.23
CA LEU A 459 16.27 0.79 -16.37
C LEU A 459 16.82 -0.54 -16.89
N ALA A 460 17.18 -1.46 -15.99
CA ALA A 460 17.74 -2.76 -16.34
C ALA A 460 16.71 -3.63 -17.08
N ASP A 461 15.56 -3.88 -16.47
CA ASP A 461 14.52 -4.76 -17.02
C ASP A 461 13.13 -4.29 -16.56
N TYR A 462 12.44 -3.56 -17.43
CA TYR A 462 11.09 -3.05 -17.16
C TYR A 462 10.07 -4.18 -16.93
N GLY A 463 10.24 -5.33 -17.59
CA GLY A 463 9.34 -6.48 -17.43
C GLY A 463 9.46 -7.09 -16.03
N GLN A 464 10.69 -7.41 -15.61
CA GLN A 464 10.95 -7.90 -14.25
C GLN A 464 10.58 -6.88 -13.17
N TYR A 465 10.85 -5.60 -13.43
CA TYR A 465 10.42 -4.52 -12.54
C TYR A 465 8.89 -4.52 -12.34
N LYS A 466 8.13 -4.58 -13.44
CA LYS A 466 6.66 -4.63 -13.39
C LYS A 466 6.15 -5.88 -12.67
N GLU A 467 6.75 -7.04 -12.95
CA GLU A 467 6.43 -8.29 -12.25
C GLU A 467 6.72 -8.20 -10.75
N SER A 468 7.78 -7.49 -10.34
CA SER A 468 8.09 -7.29 -8.93
C SER A 468 6.98 -6.48 -8.22
N ILE A 469 6.46 -5.43 -8.87
CA ILE A 469 5.30 -4.67 -8.36
C ILE A 469 4.08 -5.59 -8.27
N THR A 470 3.78 -6.33 -9.34
CA THR A 470 2.66 -7.27 -9.37
C THR A 470 2.72 -8.26 -8.21
N ARG A 471 3.89 -8.89 -7.99
CA ARG A 471 4.08 -9.85 -6.91
C ARG A 471 3.88 -9.22 -5.54
N THR A 472 4.46 -8.04 -5.33
CA THR A 472 4.26 -7.30 -4.08
C THR A 472 2.79 -7.00 -3.86
N TYR A 473 2.08 -6.49 -4.86
CA TYR A 473 0.68 -6.13 -4.69
C TYR A 473 -0.24 -7.32 -4.52
N MET A 474 -0.03 -8.41 -5.26
CA MET A 474 -0.81 -9.63 -5.05
C MET A 474 -0.55 -10.28 -3.68
N THR A 475 0.63 -10.09 -3.10
CA THR A 475 1.03 -10.65 -1.79
C THR A 475 0.64 -9.76 -0.62
N THR A 476 0.66 -8.43 -0.82
CA THR A 476 0.48 -7.44 0.25
C THR A 476 -0.89 -6.79 0.20
N PHE A 477 -1.53 -6.65 -0.96
CA PHE A 477 -2.81 -5.94 -1.13
C PHE A 477 -3.91 -6.88 -1.67
N PRO A 478 -4.71 -7.49 -0.77
CA PRO A 478 -5.85 -8.32 -1.12
C PRO A 478 -6.83 -7.57 -2.03
N GLY A 479 -7.34 -8.24 -3.06
CA GLY A 479 -8.18 -7.61 -4.09
C GLY A 479 -7.41 -6.94 -5.24
N SER A 480 -6.07 -6.92 -5.20
CA SER A 480 -5.27 -6.53 -6.36
C SER A 480 -5.39 -7.56 -7.49
N SER A 481 -5.72 -7.11 -8.70
CA SER A 481 -5.93 -7.96 -9.87
C SER A 481 -5.65 -7.19 -11.16
N ASP A 482 -5.29 -7.88 -12.23
CA ASP A 482 -5.13 -7.24 -13.55
C ASP A 482 -6.50 -6.93 -14.21
N PHE A 483 -6.52 -6.03 -15.19
CA PHE A 483 -7.75 -5.68 -15.90
C PHE A 483 -8.36 -6.89 -16.64
N LYS A 484 -7.54 -7.85 -17.05
CA LYS A 484 -8.01 -9.09 -17.69
C LYS A 484 -8.86 -9.90 -16.71
N THR A 485 -8.38 -10.08 -15.49
CA THR A 485 -9.08 -10.79 -14.41
C THR A 485 -10.34 -10.03 -14.02
N ALA A 486 -10.28 -8.70 -13.92
CA ALA A 486 -11.46 -7.86 -13.74
C ALA A 486 -12.53 -8.10 -14.83
N ALA A 487 -12.12 -8.31 -16.08
CA ALA A 487 -13.07 -8.56 -17.18
C ALA A 487 -13.74 -9.94 -17.06
N GLU A 488 -13.01 -10.95 -16.60
CA GLU A 488 -13.59 -12.27 -16.32
C GLU A 488 -14.54 -12.21 -15.12
N LEU A 489 -14.18 -11.49 -14.05
CA LEU A 489 -15.08 -11.22 -12.92
C LEU A 489 -16.36 -10.55 -13.36
N GLN A 490 -16.25 -9.54 -14.22
CA GLN A 490 -17.41 -8.81 -14.71
C GLN A 490 -18.34 -9.69 -15.56
N LYS A 491 -17.80 -10.64 -16.34
CA LYS A 491 -18.62 -11.67 -17.04
C LYS A 491 -19.37 -12.56 -16.06
N GLU A 492 -18.69 -13.01 -15.00
CA GLU A 492 -19.30 -13.86 -13.98
C GLU A 492 -20.40 -13.13 -13.19
N ARG A 493 -20.21 -11.84 -12.89
CA ARG A 493 -21.24 -10.98 -12.27
C ARG A 493 -22.52 -10.92 -13.11
N ARG A 494 -22.39 -10.78 -14.44
CA ARG A 494 -23.55 -10.84 -15.36
C ARG A 494 -24.27 -12.18 -15.29
N ARG A 495 -23.52 -13.29 -15.37
CA ARG A 495 -24.07 -14.65 -15.32
C ARG A 495 -24.87 -14.89 -14.04
N ILE A 496 -24.40 -14.41 -12.90
CA ILE A 496 -25.13 -14.56 -11.63
C ILE A 496 -26.33 -13.65 -11.54
N SER A 497 -26.24 -12.41 -12.02
CA SER A 497 -27.39 -11.52 -12.10
C SER A 497 -28.53 -12.12 -12.93
N GLU A 498 -28.20 -12.83 -14.02
CA GLU A 498 -29.17 -13.61 -14.81
C GLU A 498 -29.80 -14.76 -14.02
N ARG A 499 -29.01 -15.47 -13.19
CA ARG A 499 -29.51 -16.55 -12.32
C ARG A 499 -30.41 -16.01 -11.21
N LEU A 500 -29.99 -14.92 -10.55
CA LEU A 500 -30.74 -14.29 -9.46
C LEU A 500 -32.08 -13.71 -9.93
N GLY A 501 -32.11 -13.11 -11.12
CA GLY A 501 -33.33 -12.56 -11.70
C GLY A 501 -34.42 -13.59 -12.04
N ARG A 502 -34.22 -14.89 -11.78
CA ARG A 502 -35.21 -15.95 -12.00
C ARG A 502 -36.06 -16.25 -10.77
N SER A 503 -35.80 -15.63 -9.61
CA SER A 503 -36.50 -15.94 -8.36
C SER A 503 -37.90 -15.34 -8.27
N ASP A 504 -38.07 -14.06 -8.63
CA ASP A 504 -39.36 -13.35 -8.63
C ASP A 504 -39.30 -12.08 -9.51
N TRP A 505 -40.45 -11.46 -9.79
CA TRP A 505 -40.55 -10.31 -10.71
C TRP A 505 -39.85 -9.04 -10.21
N ALA A 506 -39.83 -8.82 -8.89
CA ALA A 506 -39.18 -7.65 -8.30
C ALA A 506 -37.66 -7.78 -8.36
N GLU A 507 -37.13 -8.98 -8.08
CA GLU A 507 -35.72 -9.31 -8.25
C GLU A 507 -35.33 -9.31 -9.72
N TRP A 508 -36.17 -9.83 -10.62
CA TRP A 508 -35.95 -9.76 -12.07
C TRP A 508 -35.72 -8.31 -12.52
N GLY A 509 -36.61 -7.39 -12.13
CA GLY A 509 -36.52 -5.99 -12.53
C GLY A 509 -35.31 -5.27 -11.93
N ARG A 510 -34.94 -5.55 -10.66
CA ARG A 510 -33.70 -5.05 -10.06
C ARG A 510 -32.46 -5.55 -10.80
N GLN A 511 -32.42 -6.84 -11.11
CA GLN A 511 -31.30 -7.45 -11.83
C GLN A 511 -31.24 -6.96 -13.29
N ALA A 512 -32.37 -6.68 -13.94
CA ALA A 512 -32.40 -6.08 -15.27
C ALA A 512 -31.73 -4.69 -15.29
N LEU A 513 -32.05 -3.82 -14.32
CA LEU A 513 -31.40 -2.51 -14.17
C LEU A 513 -29.90 -2.65 -13.87
N ARG A 514 -29.52 -3.61 -13.03
CA ARG A 514 -28.09 -3.89 -12.75
C ARG A 514 -27.32 -4.34 -13.98
N ARG A 515 -27.93 -5.15 -14.85
CA ARG A 515 -27.31 -5.54 -16.12
C ARG A 515 -27.03 -4.33 -17.02
N VAL A 516 -27.89 -3.31 -17.01
CA VAL A 516 -27.59 -2.01 -17.67
C VAL A 516 -26.37 -1.37 -17.03
N GLY A 517 -26.30 -1.34 -15.69
CA GLY A 517 -25.12 -0.92 -14.94
C GLY A 517 -23.85 -1.66 -15.35
N PHE A 518 -23.90 -2.99 -15.47
CA PHE A 518 -22.76 -3.81 -15.86
C PHE A 518 -22.25 -3.53 -17.27
N GLN A 519 -23.10 -3.09 -18.20
CA GLN A 519 -22.67 -2.63 -19.52
C GLN A 519 -21.83 -1.34 -19.43
N TRP A 520 -22.17 -0.43 -18.51
CA TRP A 520 -21.33 0.74 -18.21
C TRP A 520 -20.00 0.32 -17.61
N GLY A 521 -20.01 -0.65 -16.68
CA GLY A 521 -18.81 -1.26 -16.13
C GLY A 521 -17.90 -1.88 -17.20
N ASP A 522 -18.47 -2.63 -18.15
CA ASP A 522 -17.74 -3.24 -19.27
C ASP A 522 -17.09 -2.19 -20.18
N ALA A 523 -17.82 -1.12 -20.50
CA ALA A 523 -17.31 -0.03 -21.32
C ALA A 523 -16.18 0.72 -20.59
N ALA A 524 -16.35 0.97 -19.30
CA ALA A 524 -15.36 1.63 -18.46
C ALA A 524 -14.09 0.79 -18.30
N LEU A 525 -14.24 -0.51 -18.05
CA LEU A 525 -13.13 -1.45 -17.91
C LEU A 525 -12.33 -1.59 -19.22
N ARG A 526 -13.00 -1.77 -20.36
CA ARG A 526 -12.31 -1.81 -21.67
C ARG A 526 -11.55 -0.53 -21.94
N SER A 527 -12.20 0.63 -21.74
CA SER A 527 -11.55 1.92 -21.95
C SER A 527 -10.34 2.13 -21.04
N ALA A 528 -10.41 1.71 -19.77
CA ALA A 528 -9.29 1.81 -18.84
C ALA A 528 -8.13 0.87 -19.22
N ALA A 529 -8.44 -0.36 -19.64
CA ALA A 529 -7.45 -1.33 -20.10
C ALA A 529 -6.74 -0.86 -21.40
N GLU A 530 -7.50 -0.28 -22.34
CA GLU A 530 -6.96 0.29 -23.58
C GLU A 530 -6.08 1.52 -23.31
N ASP A 531 -6.53 2.45 -22.47
CA ASP A 531 -5.74 3.63 -22.09
C ASP A 531 -4.45 3.24 -21.35
N SER A 532 -4.53 2.28 -20.42
CA SER A 532 -3.35 1.80 -19.70
C SER A 532 -2.34 1.15 -20.65
N ARG A 533 -2.81 0.25 -21.54
CA ARG A 533 -1.96 -0.38 -22.55
C ARG A 533 -1.32 0.65 -23.48
N ALA A 534 -2.08 1.63 -23.95
CA ALA A 534 -1.57 2.68 -24.83
C ALA A 534 -0.47 3.52 -24.15
N ARG A 535 -0.66 3.88 -22.87
CA ARG A 535 0.35 4.60 -22.08
C ARG A 535 1.60 3.77 -21.81
N GLU A 536 1.43 2.48 -21.51
CA GLU A 536 2.55 1.56 -21.35
C GLU A 536 3.35 1.42 -22.64
N GLN A 537 2.69 1.22 -23.78
CA GLN A 537 3.33 1.17 -25.09
C GLN A 537 4.06 2.48 -25.43
N ALA A 538 3.45 3.64 -25.16
CA ALA A 538 4.09 4.94 -25.37
C ALA A 538 5.35 5.09 -24.50
N PHE A 539 5.28 4.67 -23.24
CA PHE A 539 6.43 4.67 -22.34
C PHE A 539 7.55 3.76 -22.84
N GLU A 540 7.24 2.50 -23.18
CA GLU A 540 8.24 1.55 -23.65
C GLU A 540 8.89 1.98 -24.98
N ALA A 541 8.12 2.60 -25.87
CA ALA A 541 8.58 3.04 -27.18
C ALA A 541 9.44 4.32 -27.12
N ALA A 542 9.12 5.26 -26.23
CA ALA A 542 9.72 6.59 -26.23
C ALA A 542 10.46 6.93 -24.93
N ASP A 543 9.77 6.87 -23.80
CA ASP A 543 10.31 7.36 -22.52
C ASP A 543 11.35 6.43 -21.91
N LEU A 544 11.14 5.11 -21.91
CA LEU A 544 12.09 4.17 -21.35
C LEU A 544 13.45 4.20 -22.08
N PRO A 545 13.51 4.17 -23.44
CA PRO A 545 14.78 4.34 -24.15
C PRO A 545 15.44 5.69 -23.85
N ARG A 546 14.66 6.78 -23.75
CA ARG A 546 15.18 8.10 -23.41
C ARG A 546 15.76 8.12 -21.99
N MET A 547 15.01 7.63 -21.00
CA MET A 547 15.44 7.54 -19.60
C MET A 547 16.69 6.66 -19.44
N ARG A 548 16.80 5.57 -20.21
CA ARG A 548 18.02 4.75 -20.26
C ARG A 548 19.22 5.54 -20.74
N ARG A 549 19.12 6.23 -21.89
CA ARG A 549 20.22 7.06 -22.42
C ARG A 549 20.61 8.17 -21.45
N GLU A 550 19.63 8.98 -21.04
CA GLU A 550 19.88 10.14 -20.18
C GLU A 550 20.36 9.73 -18.78
N GLY A 551 19.72 8.72 -18.18
CA GLY A 551 20.05 8.24 -16.84
C GLY A 551 21.44 7.63 -16.78
N THR A 552 21.79 6.77 -17.75
CA THR A 552 23.14 6.20 -17.82
C THR A 552 24.21 7.26 -18.02
N GLY A 553 23.96 8.26 -18.89
CA GLY A 553 24.87 9.39 -19.07
C GLY A 553 25.13 10.16 -17.77
N VAL A 554 24.07 10.48 -17.00
CA VAL A 554 24.20 11.14 -15.69
C VAL A 554 24.99 10.29 -14.70
N LEU A 555 24.69 8.99 -14.61
CA LEU A 555 25.36 8.09 -13.67
C LEU A 555 26.84 7.89 -14.02
N VAL A 556 27.16 7.72 -15.30
CA VAL A 556 28.55 7.65 -15.76
C VAL A 556 29.28 8.95 -15.39
N GLY A 557 28.71 10.11 -15.71
CA GLY A 557 29.31 11.41 -15.39
C GLY A 557 29.52 11.63 -13.89
N HIS A 558 28.55 11.25 -13.07
CA HIS A 558 28.64 11.38 -11.61
C HIS A 558 29.71 10.47 -11.01
N PHE A 559 29.77 9.21 -11.44
CA PHE A 559 30.67 8.22 -10.84
C PHE A 559 32.06 8.17 -11.45
N ALA A 560 32.29 8.68 -12.66
CA ALA A 560 33.55 8.46 -13.39
C ALA A 560 34.81 8.89 -12.60
N LYS A 561 34.70 9.98 -11.83
CA LYS A 561 35.83 10.52 -11.07
C LYS A 561 36.14 9.73 -9.80
N ASP A 562 35.12 9.42 -9.01
CA ASP A 562 35.30 8.92 -7.65
C ASP A 562 34.96 7.43 -7.50
N ARG A 563 34.12 6.88 -8.39
CA ARG A 563 33.71 5.47 -8.40
C ARG A 563 33.69 4.89 -9.83
N PRO A 564 34.84 4.78 -10.51
CA PRO A 564 34.91 4.29 -11.89
C PRO A 564 34.26 2.91 -12.11
N ALA A 565 34.24 2.02 -11.10
CA ALA A 565 33.54 0.74 -11.20
C ALA A 565 32.01 0.90 -11.30
N PHE A 566 31.43 1.89 -10.61
CA PHE A 566 30.00 2.21 -10.71
C PHE A 566 29.68 2.92 -12.01
N ALA A 567 30.57 3.80 -12.48
CA ALA A 567 30.47 4.38 -13.81
C ALA A 567 30.49 3.30 -14.89
N LEU A 568 31.37 2.30 -14.76
CA LEU A 568 31.40 1.14 -15.67
C LEU A 568 30.10 0.34 -15.62
N ALA A 569 29.55 0.08 -14.42
CA ALA A 569 28.26 -0.60 -14.28
C ALA A 569 27.13 0.18 -14.98
N ALA A 570 27.09 1.50 -14.81
CA ALA A 570 26.12 2.37 -15.49
C ALA A 570 26.33 2.38 -17.02
N ALA A 571 27.59 2.40 -17.48
CA ALA A 571 27.95 2.37 -18.90
C ALA A 571 27.51 1.09 -19.63
N ARG A 572 27.28 -0.01 -18.88
CA ARG A 572 26.84 -1.31 -19.41
C ARG A 572 25.33 -1.49 -19.38
N MET A 573 24.58 -0.58 -18.75
CA MET A 573 23.13 -0.68 -18.73
C MET A 573 22.55 -0.60 -20.14
N ARG A 574 21.43 -1.29 -20.35
CA ARG A 574 20.75 -1.32 -21.64
C ARG A 574 20.42 0.09 -22.12
N GLY A 575 20.80 0.42 -23.35
CA GLY A 575 20.57 1.73 -23.94
C GLY A 575 21.58 2.80 -23.54
N ALA A 576 22.65 2.46 -22.83
CA ALA A 576 23.80 3.34 -22.67
C ALA A 576 24.48 3.58 -24.04
N GLU A 577 24.79 4.84 -24.34
CA GLU A 577 25.51 5.24 -25.57
C GLU A 577 27.03 5.26 -25.37
N THR A 578 27.55 4.36 -24.51
CA THR A 578 28.99 4.27 -24.29
C THR A 578 29.66 3.41 -25.35
N THR A 579 30.84 3.83 -25.79
CA THR A 579 31.67 3.01 -26.70
C THR A 579 32.41 1.94 -25.92
N LYS A 580 32.90 0.92 -26.63
CA LYS A 580 33.75 -0.11 -26.03
C LYS A 580 34.99 0.51 -25.40
N GLU A 581 35.61 1.48 -26.07
CA GLU A 581 36.81 2.18 -25.62
C GLU A 581 36.55 2.94 -24.31
N GLN A 582 35.39 3.59 -24.18
CA GLN A 582 35.00 4.25 -22.94
C GLN A 582 34.82 3.25 -21.79
N ARG A 583 34.21 2.09 -22.05
CA ARG A 583 34.06 1.04 -21.04
C ARG A 583 35.39 0.42 -20.63
N VAL A 584 36.30 0.18 -21.58
CA VAL A 584 37.67 -0.27 -21.28
C VAL A 584 38.41 0.77 -20.43
N ALA A 585 38.33 2.06 -20.77
CA ALA A 585 38.95 3.12 -19.98
C ALA A 585 38.41 3.18 -18.54
N LEU A 586 37.08 3.07 -18.36
CA LEU A 586 36.47 3.00 -17.01
C LEU A 586 36.89 1.74 -16.25
N PHE A 587 37.01 0.60 -16.93
CA PHE A 587 37.52 -0.64 -16.35
C PHE A 587 38.97 -0.49 -15.87
N GLU A 588 39.85 0.08 -16.69
CA GLU A 588 41.25 0.32 -16.33
C GLU A 588 41.37 1.28 -15.15
N GLN A 589 40.59 2.36 -15.13
CA GLN A 589 40.53 3.31 -14.00
C GLN A 589 40.06 2.62 -12.71
N ALA A 590 39.04 1.77 -12.80
CA ALA A 590 38.53 1.02 -11.65
C ALA A 590 39.53 0.00 -11.11
N VAL A 591 40.24 -0.71 -11.98
CA VAL A 591 41.33 -1.61 -11.56
C VAL A 591 42.45 -0.80 -10.90
N ALA A 592 42.83 0.35 -11.47
CA ALA A 592 43.86 1.22 -10.89
C ALA A 592 43.44 1.73 -9.49
N GLU A 593 42.17 2.10 -9.30
CA GLU A 593 41.64 2.51 -8.01
C GLU A 593 41.71 1.38 -6.98
N LEU A 594 41.30 0.17 -7.36
CA LEU A 594 41.40 -1.01 -6.50
C LEU A 594 42.85 -1.40 -6.19
N ARG A 595 43.84 -1.02 -7.00
CA ARG A 595 45.26 -1.26 -6.67
C ARG A 595 45.81 -0.30 -5.62
N LYS A 596 45.18 0.87 -5.42
CA LYS A 596 45.61 1.79 -4.36
C LYS A 596 45.49 1.11 -3.00
N PRO A 597 46.49 1.27 -2.11
CA PRO A 597 46.42 0.71 -0.76
C PRO A 597 45.35 1.43 0.08
N GLY A 598 44.72 0.70 1.00
CA GLY A 598 43.69 1.24 1.90
C GLY A 598 42.31 1.44 1.27
N GLY A 599 41.45 2.20 1.94
CA GLY A 599 40.06 2.44 1.56
C GLY A 599 39.07 1.51 2.26
N ASP A 600 37.78 1.81 2.08
CA ASP A 600 36.68 1.05 2.68
C ASP A 600 36.53 -0.33 2.02
N ALA A 601 36.58 -1.40 2.82
CA ALA A 601 36.59 -2.77 2.31
C ALA A 601 35.26 -3.18 1.64
N GLU A 602 34.12 -2.69 2.14
CA GLU A 602 32.80 -2.94 1.54
C GLU A 602 32.69 -2.28 0.17
N ARG A 603 33.06 -1.00 0.10
CA ARG A 603 33.11 -0.26 -1.16
C ARG A 603 33.99 -0.96 -2.19
N ARG A 604 35.18 -1.39 -1.79
CA ARG A 604 36.11 -2.10 -2.69
C ARG A 604 35.55 -3.46 -3.15
N ALA A 605 34.84 -4.18 -2.28
CA ALA A 605 34.16 -5.43 -2.64
C ALA A 605 33.01 -5.20 -3.64
N GLN A 606 32.23 -4.13 -3.48
CA GLN A 606 31.22 -3.72 -4.45
C GLN A 606 31.84 -3.37 -5.81
N ASP A 607 32.91 -2.57 -5.80
CA ASP A 607 33.64 -2.18 -7.02
C ASP A 607 34.19 -3.42 -7.75
N MET A 608 34.74 -4.39 -7.01
CA MET A 608 35.19 -5.69 -7.55
C MET A 608 34.03 -6.49 -8.17
N GLY A 609 32.84 -6.49 -7.55
CA GLY A 609 31.65 -7.13 -8.11
C GLY A 609 31.25 -6.55 -9.47
N HIS A 610 31.30 -5.22 -9.63
CA HIS A 610 31.02 -4.56 -10.91
C HIS A 610 32.03 -4.91 -12.00
N LEU A 611 33.33 -5.01 -11.65
CA LEU A 611 34.38 -5.42 -12.58
C LEU A 611 34.25 -6.89 -13.00
N ALA A 612 33.97 -7.79 -12.06
CA ALA A 612 33.74 -9.20 -12.36
C ALA A 612 32.55 -9.37 -13.32
N GLY A 613 31.48 -8.59 -13.11
CA GLY A 613 30.35 -8.55 -14.03
C GLY A 613 30.77 -8.17 -15.46
N TYR A 614 31.74 -7.25 -15.63
CA TYR A 614 32.18 -6.78 -16.95
C TYR A 614 33.05 -7.81 -17.65
N LEU A 615 33.95 -8.47 -16.91
CA LEU A 615 34.77 -9.56 -17.45
C LEU A 615 33.95 -10.76 -17.89
N ASN A 616 32.83 -11.05 -17.22
CA ASN A 616 31.92 -12.13 -17.62
C ASN A 616 31.26 -11.88 -18.99
N GLU A 617 31.13 -10.62 -19.41
CA GLU A 617 30.64 -10.24 -20.75
C GLU A 617 31.72 -10.37 -21.84
N ARG A 618 32.96 -10.68 -21.46
CA ARG A 618 34.11 -10.91 -22.35
C ARG A 618 34.41 -9.76 -23.30
N GLU A 619 34.11 -8.52 -22.90
CA GLU A 619 34.44 -7.35 -23.72
C GLU A 619 35.95 -7.05 -23.78
N THR A 620 36.71 -7.54 -22.78
CA THR A 620 38.18 -7.42 -22.68
C THR A 620 38.77 -8.65 -21.98
N ASP A 621 40.04 -8.93 -22.26
CA ASP A 621 40.83 -9.79 -21.39
C ASP A 621 41.03 -9.08 -20.04
N GLY A 622 40.84 -9.84 -18.96
CA GLY A 622 41.16 -9.35 -17.62
C GLY A 622 42.67 -9.25 -17.43
N PRO A 623 43.16 -8.32 -16.61
CA PRO A 623 44.58 -8.26 -16.32
C PRO A 623 45.02 -9.56 -15.63
N ALA A 624 46.25 -10.01 -15.90
CA ALA A 624 46.74 -11.32 -15.44
C ALA A 624 46.71 -11.48 -13.90
N ASP A 625 46.77 -10.37 -13.16
CA ASP A 625 46.70 -10.30 -11.70
C ASP A 625 45.27 -10.16 -11.13
N PHE A 626 44.21 -10.13 -11.98
CA PHE A 626 42.83 -9.88 -11.52
C PHE A 626 42.38 -10.86 -10.44
N SER A 627 42.66 -12.16 -10.60
CA SER A 627 42.33 -13.17 -9.60
C SER A 627 43.08 -12.97 -8.28
N ALA A 628 44.29 -12.41 -8.30
CA ALA A 628 45.01 -12.06 -7.07
C ALA A 628 44.38 -10.82 -6.41
N LEU A 629 44.01 -9.81 -7.20
CA LEU A 629 43.33 -8.61 -6.72
C LEU A 629 41.96 -8.95 -6.10
N GLN A 630 41.15 -9.78 -6.77
CA GLN A 630 39.86 -10.25 -6.28
C GLN A 630 39.99 -10.97 -4.94
N ARG A 631 40.92 -11.93 -4.84
CA ARG A 631 41.19 -12.65 -3.59
C ARG A 631 41.52 -11.70 -2.46
N LYS A 632 42.43 -10.74 -2.69
CA LYS A 632 42.78 -9.73 -1.68
C LYS A 632 41.56 -8.93 -1.22
N VAL A 633 40.78 -8.38 -2.15
CA VAL A 633 39.60 -7.55 -1.82
C VAL A 633 38.56 -8.35 -1.02
N TYR A 634 38.29 -9.59 -1.42
CA TYR A 634 37.33 -10.44 -0.72
C TYR A 634 37.84 -10.92 0.64
N THR A 635 39.14 -11.20 0.80
CA THR A 635 39.75 -11.46 2.11
C THR A 635 39.62 -10.23 3.03
N ASP A 636 39.91 -9.03 2.53
CA ASP A 636 39.77 -7.77 3.30
C ASP A 636 38.31 -7.57 3.77
N ALA A 637 37.32 -7.80 2.90
CA ALA A 637 35.90 -7.70 3.25
C ALA A 637 35.45 -8.78 4.25
N ALA A 638 35.89 -10.03 4.07
CA ALA A 638 35.59 -11.12 5.00
C ALA A 638 36.13 -10.83 6.41
N ASN A 639 37.34 -10.30 6.51
CA ASN A 639 37.93 -9.87 7.79
C ASN A 639 37.15 -8.72 8.44
N LEU A 640 36.68 -7.74 7.65
CA LEU A 640 35.82 -6.67 8.15
C LEU A 640 34.52 -7.22 8.76
N TYR A 641 33.84 -8.13 8.06
CA TYR A 641 32.58 -8.72 8.57
C TYR A 641 32.82 -9.62 9.79
N LEU A 642 33.94 -10.33 9.86
CA LEU A 642 34.34 -11.04 11.09
C LEU A 642 34.54 -10.07 12.26
N ALA A 643 35.22 -8.95 12.04
CA ALA A 643 35.42 -7.94 13.09
C ALA A 643 34.10 -7.30 13.55
N ARG A 644 33.09 -7.20 12.68
CA ARG A 644 31.72 -6.81 13.06
C ARG A 644 30.99 -7.91 13.81
N ALA A 645 31.13 -9.16 13.37
CA ALA A 645 30.57 -10.33 14.05
C ALA A 645 31.08 -10.45 15.49
N ASP A 646 32.35 -10.14 15.73
CA ASP A 646 32.96 -10.17 17.08
C ASP A 646 32.36 -9.13 18.04
N LYS A 647 31.76 -8.06 17.50
CA LYS A 647 31.12 -6.99 18.26
C LYS A 647 29.60 -7.11 18.35
N ALA A 648 29.02 -8.07 17.63
CA ALA A 648 27.58 -8.29 17.57
C ALA A 648 27.18 -9.56 18.33
N GLU A 649 25.89 -9.71 18.61
CA GLU A 649 25.32 -10.88 19.28
C GLU A 649 24.10 -11.44 18.52
N GLY A 650 23.70 -12.66 18.87
CA GLY A 650 22.48 -13.30 18.36
C GLY A 650 22.39 -13.36 16.83
N ALA A 651 21.21 -12.99 16.31
CA ALA A 651 20.91 -13.05 14.88
C ALA A 651 21.77 -12.10 14.03
N GLU A 652 22.17 -10.95 14.59
CA GLU A 652 23.03 -10.00 13.89
C GLU A 652 24.44 -10.56 13.69
N ARG A 653 25.02 -11.15 14.75
CA ARG A 653 26.30 -11.88 14.63
C ARG A 653 26.24 -12.99 13.60
N ALA A 654 25.18 -13.79 13.61
CA ALA A 654 25.01 -14.88 12.65
C ALA A 654 25.02 -14.37 11.20
N ARG A 655 24.36 -13.24 10.93
CA ARG A 655 24.35 -12.57 9.62
C ARG A 655 25.75 -12.08 9.22
N TRP A 656 26.49 -11.46 10.13
CA TRP A 656 27.87 -11.02 9.84
C TRP A 656 28.82 -12.20 9.56
N VAL A 657 28.69 -13.30 10.30
CA VAL A 657 29.46 -14.54 10.05
C VAL A 657 29.12 -15.13 8.67
N GLU A 658 27.85 -15.16 8.29
CA GLU A 658 27.41 -15.64 6.97
C GLU A 658 28.02 -14.81 5.83
N TRP A 659 28.02 -13.48 5.96
CA TRP A 659 28.66 -12.60 4.97
C TRP A 659 30.17 -12.79 4.92
N ALA A 660 30.84 -12.90 6.06
CA ALA A 660 32.26 -13.24 6.10
C ALA A 660 32.56 -14.56 5.37
N GLU A 661 31.74 -15.59 5.57
CA GLU A 661 31.88 -16.88 4.91
C GLU A 661 31.73 -16.77 3.39
N ALA A 662 30.73 -16.03 2.91
CA ALA A 662 30.51 -15.81 1.49
C ALA A 662 31.72 -15.15 0.81
N TYR A 663 32.31 -14.11 1.42
CA TYR A 663 33.49 -13.45 0.89
C TYR A 663 34.76 -14.32 1.00
N ALA A 664 34.95 -15.06 2.11
CA ALA A 664 36.07 -15.99 2.24
C ALA A 664 36.02 -17.12 1.20
N LYS A 665 34.82 -17.62 0.86
CA LYS A 665 34.61 -18.55 -0.27
C LYS A 665 34.97 -17.91 -1.60
N GLY A 666 34.53 -16.68 -1.84
CA GLY A 666 34.90 -15.93 -3.05
C GLY A 666 36.41 -15.70 -3.16
N ALA A 667 37.12 -15.59 -2.04
CA ALA A 667 38.57 -15.43 -1.99
C ALA A 667 39.35 -16.77 -2.09
N ASP A 668 38.67 -17.92 -2.05
CA ASP A 668 39.29 -19.25 -1.87
C ASP A 668 40.26 -19.30 -0.67
N ASP A 669 39.93 -18.58 0.42
CA ASP A 669 40.76 -18.49 1.62
C ASP A 669 40.38 -19.57 2.64
N LYS A 670 41.00 -20.75 2.48
CA LYS A 670 40.74 -21.92 3.33
C LYS A 670 41.05 -21.68 4.81
N ALA A 671 42.06 -20.85 5.11
CA ALA A 671 42.44 -20.55 6.48
C ALA A 671 41.37 -19.68 7.15
N LEU A 672 40.86 -18.68 6.43
CA LEU A 672 39.78 -17.81 6.90
C LEU A 672 38.46 -18.58 7.06
N LEU A 673 38.14 -19.49 6.15
CA LEU A 673 36.97 -20.37 6.28
C LEU A 673 37.05 -21.27 7.51
N ALA A 674 38.24 -21.81 7.82
CA ALA A 674 38.43 -22.56 9.06
C ALA A 674 38.26 -21.68 10.31
N ASP A 675 38.67 -20.42 10.27
CA ASP A 675 38.45 -19.48 11.38
C ASP A 675 36.97 -19.13 11.58
N ILE A 676 36.26 -18.86 10.49
CA ILE A 676 34.82 -18.61 10.48
C ILE A 676 34.05 -19.80 11.06
N ALA A 677 34.41 -21.03 10.66
CA ALA A 677 33.80 -22.25 11.18
C ALA A 677 33.98 -22.38 12.70
N ARG A 678 35.21 -22.18 13.22
CA ARG A 678 35.48 -22.19 14.67
C ARG A 678 34.67 -21.12 15.42
N ARG A 679 34.51 -19.93 14.86
CA ARG A 679 33.72 -18.84 15.48
C ARG A 679 32.23 -19.14 15.48
N ARG A 680 31.74 -19.88 14.48
CA ARG A 680 30.34 -20.35 14.40
C ARG A 680 30.05 -21.43 15.43
N GLU A 681 31.00 -22.35 15.66
CA GLU A 681 30.90 -23.38 16.70
C GLU A 681 30.88 -22.78 18.10
N LYS A 682 31.69 -21.75 18.38
CA LYS A 682 31.68 -21.03 19.66
C LYS A 682 30.39 -20.25 19.96
N ALA A 683 29.55 -20.02 18.95
CA ALA A 683 28.30 -19.27 19.09
C ALA A 683 27.05 -20.17 19.23
N LYS A 684 27.21 -21.48 18.97
CA LYS A 684 26.22 -22.51 19.33
C LYS A 684 26.42 -22.90 20.78
#